data_AF-A0A5A9NLF4-F1
#
_entry.id   AF-A0A5A9NLF4-F1
#
_cell.length_a   1.000
_cell.length_b   1.000
_cell.length_c   1.000
_cell.angle_alpha   90.00
_cell.angle_beta   90.00
_cell.angle_gamma   90.00
#
_symmetry.space_group_name_H-M   'P 1'
#
loop_
_entity.id
_entity.type
_entity.pdbx_description
1 polymer ?
#
loop_
_entity_poly.entity_id
_entity_poly.type
_entity_poly.pdbx_seq_one_letter_code
_entity_poly.pdbx_strand_id
1 'polypeptide(L)'
;MEESLIQQHLSHYKQATETAREELAALQAKHQSLQSQVSDAQSKAAAHEETIKHLKDVIDRHKEKEARQESLIGSLRERVYNTEQEMLSITSSRSIMDMRVHTLAKENEEVKEKLMELDIKSKQYFAEWNKAKQEASETRRRSDEFISTLANKVSMNVSGKADAMDYLVSTVETCFKENERLKNGVCDFEESLRSYEVECKASRGTVKRLATDVEHEQTLSASRLNELNSIRQELDFASLKKLSLERENQTLQTSLQETQQALAAAQQRCSHFENLSQDLDQKLHSSQNETRVSHSHHGTFMKELETLLHDQCLSHHPTPEELLKSLTAVCTREKSVKKSNLEMEGRLAELEEEVSEHKEHQRSAEQREQKLLRRIQDLEDELLTAGVCKDGMSQDKQQYQRFLEQLSEKLKVEHIAADLGFDMRLEAVLARAQQLTRQEGTAVLENRTQVHNLQRKLKEQRQRSDSKELHLELLMRKVSLLEEKRSRSALAVEKDDASLTCKKLQKRVDRLQAELSTLRFSNTELKAQLSHTHELKIKVMEQNQTIEEQSKNLSKLEKNNVKTEMKVSTMRSDLQKLQLRAREESQQTQRLLNTQSSAITELAHTEKQLLDFHTVVCQMLGVDGAGCIPNNEVLRRLEVLIQSCRCHRVAHLHHQHHMWESPVSCIDAAHLPGSSNAACEGQGSQRANDDL
;
A
#
# COMPACT_ATOMS: atom_id res chain seq x y z
N MET A 1 139.72 25.40 103.03
CA MET A 1 139.30 25.29 101.61
C MET A 1 138.22 24.22 101.42
N GLU A 2 138.28 23.08 102.11
CA GLU A 2 137.40 21.92 101.84
C GLU A 2 135.91 22.15 102.14
N GLU A 3 135.54 22.91 103.18
CA GLU A 3 134.13 23.20 103.50
C GLU A 3 133.40 23.92 102.35
N SER A 4 134.08 24.81 101.63
CA SER A 4 133.54 25.52 100.45
C SER A 4 133.19 24.52 99.33
N LEU A 5 134.03 23.49 99.14
CA LEU A 5 133.81 22.42 98.17
C LEU A 5 132.61 21.55 98.57
N ILE A 6 132.52 21.16 99.85
CA ILE A 6 131.38 20.37 100.36
C ILE A 6 130.07 21.15 100.20
N GLN A 7 130.03 22.42 100.58
CA GLN A 7 128.83 23.26 100.47
C GLN A 7 128.44 23.52 99.00
N GLN A 8 129.41 23.67 98.11
CA GLN A 8 129.18 23.80 96.66
C GLN A 8 128.64 22.49 96.05
N HIS A 9 129.18 21.32 96.42
CA HIS A 9 128.63 20.02 96.02
C HIS A 9 127.21 19.82 96.55
N LEU A 10 126.93 20.17 97.80
CA LEU A 10 125.60 20.01 98.41
C LEU A 10 124.57 20.96 97.80
N SER A 11 124.98 22.16 97.37
CA SER A 11 124.18 23.06 96.54
C SER A 11 123.91 22.48 95.15
N HIS A 12 124.94 21.93 94.48
CA HIS A 12 124.81 21.31 93.16
C HIS A 12 123.87 20.08 93.19
N TYR A 13 123.96 19.23 94.21
CA TYR A 13 123.06 18.10 94.36
C TYR A 13 121.61 18.53 94.67
N LYS A 14 121.40 19.55 95.51
CA LYS A 14 120.06 20.13 95.73
C LYS A 14 119.46 20.64 94.42
N GLN A 15 120.19 21.51 93.73
CA GLN A 15 119.77 22.07 92.44
C GLN A 15 119.47 20.97 91.42
N ALA A 16 120.32 19.94 91.30
CA ALA A 16 120.06 18.80 90.42
C ALA A 16 118.79 18.02 90.82
N THR A 17 118.49 17.85 92.12
CA THR A 17 117.23 17.21 92.57
C THR A 17 116.01 18.11 92.44
N GLU A 18 116.18 19.42 92.42
CA GLU A 18 115.11 20.40 92.18
C GLU A 18 114.79 20.46 90.69
N THR A 19 115.80 20.61 89.82
CA THR A 19 115.65 20.48 88.36
C THR A 19 115.07 19.12 87.97
N ALA A 20 115.52 18.01 88.54
CA ALA A 20 114.92 16.69 88.26
C ALA A 20 113.46 16.56 88.74
N ARG A 21 113.04 17.30 89.78
CA ARG A 21 111.63 17.39 90.20
C ARG A 21 110.81 18.29 89.28
N GLU A 22 111.37 19.38 88.81
CA GLU A 22 110.74 20.28 87.83
C GLU A 22 110.58 19.58 86.47
N GLU A 23 111.59 18.84 86.02
CA GLU A 23 111.52 17.97 84.84
C GLU A 23 110.49 16.85 85.03
N LEU A 24 110.46 16.18 86.18
CA LEU A 24 109.44 15.16 86.48
C LEU A 24 108.03 15.75 86.48
N ALA A 25 107.83 16.93 87.09
CA ALA A 25 106.55 17.63 87.12
C ALA A 25 106.13 18.11 85.72
N ALA A 26 107.07 18.60 84.91
CA ALA A 26 106.81 19.00 83.53
C ALA A 26 106.48 17.78 82.64
N LEU A 27 107.18 16.66 82.82
CA LEU A 27 106.87 15.39 82.15
C LEU A 27 105.51 14.83 82.61
N GLN A 28 105.16 14.95 83.89
CA GLN A 28 103.88 14.50 84.43
C GLN A 28 102.72 15.38 83.95
N ALA A 29 102.88 16.70 83.91
CA ALA A 29 101.91 17.63 83.33
C ALA A 29 101.75 17.41 81.81
N LYS A 30 102.85 17.16 81.10
CA LYS A 30 102.84 16.78 79.67
C LYS A 30 102.16 15.42 79.47
N HIS A 31 102.38 14.44 80.34
CA HIS A 31 101.71 13.14 80.29
C HIS A 31 100.20 13.28 80.52
N GLN A 32 99.78 14.05 81.54
CA GLN A 32 98.37 14.35 81.79
C GLN A 32 97.72 15.11 80.62
N SER A 33 98.41 16.09 80.03
CA SER A 33 97.93 16.81 78.85
C SER A 33 97.77 15.89 77.64
N LEU A 34 98.74 15.01 77.38
CA LEU A 34 98.66 14.01 76.31
C LEU A 34 97.58 12.95 76.60
N GLN A 35 97.39 12.53 77.85
CA GLN A 35 96.34 11.61 78.26
C GLN A 35 94.94 12.23 78.04
N SER A 36 94.78 13.52 78.37
CA SER A 36 93.55 14.27 78.04
C SER A 36 93.34 14.35 76.53
N GLN A 37 94.37 14.68 75.75
CA GLN A 37 94.28 14.73 74.28
C GLN A 37 93.95 13.37 73.65
N VAL A 38 94.45 12.26 74.22
CA VAL A 38 94.10 10.90 73.80
C VAL A 38 92.64 10.57 74.16
N SER A 39 92.17 10.94 75.35
CA SER A 39 90.76 10.78 75.75
C SER A 39 89.82 11.61 74.88
N ASP A 40 90.21 12.85 74.54
CA ASP A 40 89.47 13.72 73.62
C ASP A 40 89.46 13.16 72.19
N ALA A 41 90.56 12.56 71.73
CA ALA A 41 90.64 11.91 70.43
C ALA A 41 89.79 10.63 70.39
N GLN A 42 89.81 9.82 71.46
CA GLN A 42 89.01 8.60 71.59
C GLN A 42 87.51 8.90 71.64
N SER A 43 87.08 9.90 72.40
CA SER A 43 85.66 10.32 72.45
C SER A 43 85.19 10.90 71.11
N LYS A 44 86.02 11.68 70.40
CA LYS A 44 85.73 12.14 69.03
C LYS A 44 85.67 10.98 68.04
N ALA A 45 86.57 9.99 68.14
CA ALA A 45 86.55 8.79 67.29
C ALA A 45 85.26 7.98 67.51
N ALA A 46 84.87 7.73 68.77
CA ALA A 46 83.62 7.04 69.10
C ALA A 46 82.37 7.79 68.59
N ALA A 47 82.33 9.11 68.73
CA ALA A 47 81.24 9.93 68.17
C ALA A 47 81.21 9.86 66.63
N HIS A 48 82.37 9.84 65.96
CA HIS A 48 82.43 9.64 64.52
C HIS A 48 81.98 8.23 64.10
N GLU A 49 82.36 7.17 64.84
CA GLU A 49 81.87 5.81 64.61
C GLU A 49 80.34 5.70 64.75
N GLU A 50 79.75 6.38 65.75
CA GLU A 50 78.30 6.44 65.91
C GLU A 50 77.63 7.18 64.73
N THR A 51 78.17 8.31 64.27
CA THR A 51 77.64 9.02 63.09
C THR A 51 77.77 8.17 61.81
N ILE A 52 78.87 7.43 61.64
CA ILE A 52 79.08 6.50 60.52
C ILE A 52 78.07 5.34 60.58
N LYS A 53 77.78 4.81 61.78
CA LYS A 53 76.74 3.79 61.97
C LYS A 53 75.36 4.34 61.61
N HIS A 54 74.99 5.51 62.11
CA HIS A 54 73.72 6.16 61.78
C HIS A 54 73.58 6.41 60.28
N LEU A 55 74.63 6.87 59.59
CA LEU A 55 74.63 7.06 58.15
C LEU A 55 74.45 5.74 57.38
N LYS A 56 75.08 4.64 57.81
CA LYS A 56 74.83 3.30 57.26
C LYS A 56 73.37 2.89 57.43
N ASP A 57 72.83 3.01 58.65
CA ASP A 57 71.42 2.69 58.93
C ASP A 57 70.46 3.54 58.06
N VAL A 58 70.80 4.79 57.74
CA VAL A 58 70.02 5.65 56.83
C VAL A 58 70.17 5.22 55.37
N ILE A 59 71.37 4.88 54.92
CA ILE A 59 71.64 4.36 53.56
C ILE A 59 70.87 3.06 53.31
N ASP A 60 70.90 2.11 54.24
CA ASP A 60 70.23 0.83 54.05
C ASP A 60 68.68 0.97 54.13
N ARG A 61 68.17 1.88 54.98
CA ARG A 61 66.75 2.33 54.93
C ARG A 61 66.39 3.10 53.65
N HIS A 62 67.35 3.63 52.90
CA HIS A 62 67.11 4.22 51.58
C HIS A 62 67.04 3.14 50.50
N LYS A 63 68.01 2.23 50.44
CA LYS A 63 68.01 1.07 49.51
C LYS A 63 66.75 0.22 49.66
N GLU A 64 66.27 0.01 50.89
CA GLU A 64 65.04 -0.75 51.11
C GLU A 64 63.81 -0.03 50.52
N LYS A 65 63.74 1.30 50.63
CA LYS A 65 62.67 2.10 50.00
C LYS A 65 62.77 2.08 48.48
N GLU A 66 63.99 2.16 47.95
CA GLU A 66 64.31 2.11 46.53
C GLU A 66 63.88 0.77 45.93
N ALA A 67 64.31 -0.37 46.48
CA ALA A 67 63.89 -1.70 46.04
C ALA A 67 62.36 -1.93 46.14
N ARG A 68 61.71 -1.39 47.17
CA ARG A 68 60.23 -1.40 47.29
C ARG A 68 59.57 -0.54 46.20
N GLN A 69 60.16 0.59 45.82
CA GLN A 69 59.67 1.44 44.73
C GLN A 69 59.90 0.78 43.36
N GLU A 70 61.07 0.18 43.12
CA GLU A 70 61.35 -0.57 41.89
C GLU A 70 60.39 -1.75 41.71
N SER A 71 60.14 -2.53 42.76
CA SER A 71 59.18 -3.63 42.75
C SER A 71 57.75 -3.14 42.42
N LEU A 72 57.32 -2.03 43.01
CA LEU A 72 56.04 -1.40 42.70
C LEU A 72 55.97 -0.90 41.25
N ILE A 73 57.04 -0.26 40.74
CA ILE A 73 57.14 0.20 39.36
C ILE A 73 57.10 -1.00 38.39
N GLY A 74 57.74 -2.12 38.74
CA GLY A 74 57.68 -3.37 37.99
C GLY A 74 56.24 -3.90 37.87
N SER A 75 55.56 -4.08 39.00
CA SER A 75 54.15 -4.55 39.01
C SER A 75 53.18 -3.60 38.31
N LEU A 76 53.43 -2.28 38.35
CA LEU A 76 52.64 -1.30 37.61
C LEU A 76 52.91 -1.38 36.09
N ARG A 77 54.16 -1.56 35.65
CA ARG A 77 54.50 -1.76 34.23
C ARG A 77 53.92 -3.06 33.67
N GLU A 78 54.02 -4.16 34.41
CA GLU A 78 53.40 -5.44 34.05
C GLU A 78 51.88 -5.31 33.90
N ARG A 79 51.22 -4.61 34.84
CA ARG A 79 49.78 -4.36 34.76
C ARG A 79 49.39 -3.51 33.56
N VAL A 80 50.14 -2.45 33.27
CA VAL A 80 49.93 -1.61 32.07
C VAL A 80 50.04 -2.46 30.81
N TYR A 81 51.13 -3.22 30.66
CA TYR A 81 51.33 -4.13 29.52
C TYR A 81 50.18 -5.13 29.35
N ASN A 82 49.74 -5.77 30.44
CA ASN A 82 48.60 -6.70 30.39
C ASN A 82 47.31 -6.00 29.92
N THR A 83 47.00 -4.82 30.45
CA THR A 83 45.83 -4.03 29.98
C THR A 83 45.97 -3.54 28.53
N GLU A 84 47.19 -3.29 28.04
CA GLU A 84 47.43 -2.96 26.63
C GLU A 84 47.17 -4.18 25.72
N GLN A 85 47.60 -5.39 26.12
CA GLN A 85 47.30 -6.62 25.38
C GLN A 85 45.79 -6.95 25.39
N GLU A 86 45.11 -6.77 26.53
CA GLU A 86 43.65 -6.88 26.62
C GLU A 86 42.95 -5.89 25.68
N MET A 87 43.38 -4.62 25.64
CA MET A 87 42.84 -3.60 24.74
C MET A 87 43.06 -3.93 23.26
N LEU A 88 44.21 -4.50 22.88
CA LEU A 88 44.47 -4.99 21.52
C LEU A 88 43.58 -6.18 21.15
N SER A 89 43.36 -7.11 22.08
CA SER A 89 42.45 -8.25 21.92
C SER A 89 41.00 -7.77 21.74
N ILE A 90 40.53 -6.84 22.58
CA ILE A 90 39.20 -6.22 22.49
C ILE A 90 39.04 -5.46 21.16
N THR A 91 40.07 -4.72 20.72
CA THR A 91 40.01 -3.94 19.47
C THR A 91 39.96 -4.83 18.23
N SER A 92 40.73 -5.91 18.20
CA SER A 92 40.70 -6.88 17.09
C SER A 92 39.38 -7.69 17.07
N SER A 93 38.91 -8.14 18.23
CA SER A 93 37.59 -8.79 18.38
C SER A 93 36.44 -7.87 17.93
N ARG A 94 36.48 -6.59 18.31
CA ARG A 94 35.54 -5.56 17.85
C ARG A 94 35.57 -5.40 16.34
N SER A 95 36.74 -5.30 15.71
CA SER A 95 36.86 -5.19 14.25
C SER A 95 36.18 -6.36 13.52
N ILE A 96 36.36 -7.59 14.01
CA ILE A 96 35.68 -8.79 13.48
C ILE A 96 34.16 -8.71 13.67
N MET A 97 33.69 -8.21 14.83
CA MET A 97 32.27 -8.02 15.10
C MET A 97 31.65 -6.93 14.22
N ASP A 98 32.30 -5.77 14.08
CA ASP A 98 31.83 -4.65 13.26
C ASP A 98 31.75 -5.07 11.78
N MET A 99 32.71 -5.85 11.27
CA MET A 99 32.64 -6.48 9.94
C MET A 99 31.45 -7.44 9.81
N ARG A 100 31.20 -8.31 10.80
CA ARG A 100 30.06 -9.24 10.78
C ARG A 100 28.71 -8.50 10.83
N VAL A 101 28.62 -7.42 11.60
CA VAL A 101 27.44 -6.55 11.64
C VAL A 101 27.20 -5.91 10.26
N HIS A 102 28.26 -5.48 9.57
CA HIS A 102 28.14 -4.92 8.22
C HIS A 102 27.65 -5.96 7.19
N THR A 103 28.16 -7.21 7.24
CA THR A 103 27.65 -8.31 6.40
C THR A 103 26.17 -8.59 6.66
N LEU A 104 25.78 -8.75 7.93
CA LEU A 104 24.38 -9.02 8.32
C LEU A 104 23.45 -7.84 7.96
N ALA A 105 23.93 -6.60 8.01
CA ALA A 105 23.17 -5.43 7.57
C ALA A 105 22.91 -5.47 6.04
N LYS A 106 23.90 -5.85 5.24
CA LYS A 106 23.75 -6.01 3.78
C LYS A 106 22.79 -7.15 3.44
N GLU A 107 22.93 -8.32 4.08
CA GLU A 107 22.02 -9.45 3.89
C GLU A 107 20.56 -9.09 4.24
N ASN A 108 20.36 -8.32 5.30
CA ASN A 108 19.04 -7.82 5.72
C ASN A 108 18.44 -6.86 4.67
N GLU A 109 19.24 -5.95 4.10
CA GLU A 109 18.76 -5.05 3.04
C GLU A 109 18.36 -5.83 1.76
N GLU A 110 19.20 -6.77 1.32
CA GLU A 110 18.87 -7.65 0.18
C GLU A 110 17.60 -8.47 0.41
N VAL A 111 17.28 -8.83 1.66
CA VAL A 111 16.02 -9.51 2.01
C VAL A 111 14.83 -8.55 1.98
N LYS A 112 14.99 -7.29 2.39
CA LYS A 112 13.93 -6.26 2.25
C LYS A 112 13.62 -5.96 0.79
N GLU A 113 14.63 -5.82 -0.07
CA GLU A 113 14.45 -5.61 -1.51
C GLU A 113 13.62 -6.74 -2.13
N LYS A 114 13.99 -8.00 -1.86
CA LYS A 114 13.26 -9.20 -2.30
C LYS A 114 11.83 -9.25 -1.74
N LEU A 115 11.61 -8.77 -0.51
CA LEU A 115 10.27 -8.68 0.09
C LEU A 115 9.42 -7.61 -0.62
N MET A 116 9.97 -6.43 -0.92
CA MET A 116 9.28 -5.39 -1.69
C MET A 116 8.94 -5.85 -3.11
N GLU A 117 9.85 -6.56 -3.79
CA GLU A 117 9.55 -7.18 -5.08
C GLU A 117 8.37 -8.15 -5.02
N LEU A 118 8.34 -9.01 -3.99
CA LEU A 118 7.27 -10.01 -3.82
C LEU A 118 5.93 -9.38 -3.46
N ASP A 119 5.92 -8.30 -2.68
CA ASP A 119 4.74 -7.49 -2.40
C ASP A 119 4.20 -6.80 -3.66
N ILE A 120 5.08 -6.23 -4.51
CA ILE A 120 4.69 -5.65 -5.81
C ILE A 120 4.10 -6.74 -6.73
N LYS A 121 4.77 -7.89 -6.86
CA LYS A 121 4.28 -9.03 -7.67
C LYS A 121 2.95 -9.58 -7.15
N SER A 122 2.77 -9.65 -5.82
CA SER A 122 1.50 -10.05 -5.19
C SER A 122 0.36 -9.07 -5.52
N LYS A 123 0.62 -7.76 -5.45
CA LYS A 123 -0.34 -6.71 -5.82
C LYS A 123 -0.69 -6.74 -7.31
N GLN A 124 0.27 -7.05 -8.18
CA GLN A 124 0.04 -7.25 -9.62
C GLN A 124 -0.91 -8.43 -9.87
N TYR A 125 -0.59 -9.63 -9.35
CA TYR A 125 -1.47 -10.79 -9.50
C TYR A 125 -2.87 -10.58 -8.90
N PHE A 126 -2.98 -9.84 -7.79
CA PHE A 126 -4.28 -9.49 -7.21
C PHE A 126 -5.08 -8.53 -8.12
N ALA A 127 -4.42 -7.56 -8.76
CA ALA A 127 -5.08 -6.68 -9.73
C ALA A 127 -5.54 -7.44 -10.99
N GLU A 128 -4.69 -8.33 -11.53
CA GLU A 128 -5.02 -9.20 -12.66
C GLU A 128 -6.19 -10.14 -12.34
N TRP A 129 -6.18 -10.77 -11.16
CA TRP A 129 -7.29 -11.64 -10.71
C TRP A 129 -8.60 -10.88 -10.57
N ASN A 130 -8.59 -9.66 -10.01
CA ASN A 130 -9.79 -8.83 -9.92
C ASN A 130 -10.29 -8.40 -11.30
N LYS A 131 -9.38 -8.05 -12.24
CA LYS A 131 -9.73 -7.72 -13.63
C LYS A 131 -10.37 -8.91 -14.35
N ALA A 132 -9.76 -10.09 -14.30
CA ALA A 132 -10.32 -11.32 -14.89
C ALA A 132 -11.68 -11.70 -14.27
N LYS A 133 -11.83 -11.52 -12.94
CA LYS A 133 -13.10 -11.73 -12.23
C LYS A 133 -14.18 -10.73 -12.67
N GLN A 134 -13.83 -9.46 -12.88
CA GLN A 134 -14.75 -8.47 -13.42
C GLN A 134 -15.16 -8.84 -14.85
N GLU A 135 -14.20 -9.13 -15.73
CA GLU A 135 -14.44 -9.53 -17.14
C GLU A 135 -15.34 -10.77 -17.23
N ALA A 136 -15.15 -11.77 -16.37
CA ALA A 136 -16.03 -12.93 -16.25
C ALA A 136 -17.45 -12.54 -15.79
N SER A 137 -17.58 -11.63 -14.81
CA SER A 137 -18.89 -11.15 -14.34
C SER A 137 -19.63 -10.31 -15.37
N GLU A 138 -18.92 -9.49 -16.15
CA GLU A 138 -19.49 -8.72 -17.27
C GLU A 138 -19.90 -9.63 -18.42
N THR A 139 -19.09 -10.64 -18.75
CA THR A 139 -19.40 -11.64 -19.78
C THR A 139 -20.66 -12.41 -19.38
N ARG A 140 -20.73 -12.88 -18.13
CA ARG A 140 -21.94 -13.50 -17.59
C ARG A 140 -23.16 -12.58 -17.69
N ARG A 141 -23.06 -11.31 -17.27
CA ARG A 141 -24.17 -10.34 -17.39
C ARG A 141 -24.64 -10.21 -18.85
N ARG A 142 -23.73 -10.12 -19.81
CA ARG A 142 -24.06 -10.06 -21.25
C ARG A 142 -24.75 -11.35 -21.73
N SER A 143 -24.36 -12.52 -21.23
CA SER A 143 -25.05 -13.80 -21.49
C SER A 143 -26.44 -13.84 -20.86
N ASP A 144 -26.59 -13.45 -19.59
CA ASP A 144 -27.87 -13.41 -18.87
C ASP A 144 -28.85 -12.41 -19.54
N GLU A 145 -28.34 -11.29 -20.06
CA GLU A 145 -29.10 -10.30 -20.86
C GLU A 145 -29.48 -10.82 -22.26
N PHE A 146 -28.59 -11.55 -22.94
CA PHE A 146 -28.89 -12.21 -24.21
C PHE A 146 -29.98 -13.27 -24.04
N ILE A 147 -29.85 -14.14 -23.03
CA ILE A 147 -30.86 -15.15 -22.66
C ILE A 147 -32.20 -14.48 -22.39
N SER A 148 -32.23 -13.42 -21.58
CA SER A 148 -33.46 -12.68 -21.25
C SER A 148 -34.09 -12.04 -22.49
N THR A 149 -33.27 -11.49 -23.39
CA THR A 149 -33.74 -10.89 -24.66
C THR A 149 -34.30 -11.94 -25.60
N LEU A 150 -33.64 -13.09 -25.74
CA LEU A 150 -34.10 -14.21 -26.56
C LEU A 150 -35.41 -14.79 -26.00
N ALA A 151 -35.48 -15.03 -24.70
CA ALA A 151 -36.67 -15.50 -24.01
C ALA A 151 -37.88 -14.57 -24.23
N ASN A 152 -37.69 -13.25 -24.07
CA ASN A 152 -38.71 -12.24 -24.35
C ASN A 152 -39.15 -12.22 -25.82
N LYS A 153 -38.26 -12.56 -26.77
CA LYS A 153 -38.60 -12.66 -28.21
C LYS A 153 -39.35 -13.95 -28.56
N VAL A 154 -39.14 -15.04 -27.83
CA VAL A 154 -39.88 -16.32 -27.96
C VAL A 154 -41.12 -16.36 -27.04
N SER A 155 -41.40 -15.27 -26.30
CA SER A 155 -42.49 -15.20 -25.31
C SER A 155 -42.41 -16.26 -24.21
N MET A 156 -41.19 -16.70 -23.86
CA MET A 156 -40.94 -17.77 -22.88
C MET A 156 -40.47 -17.22 -21.53
N ASN A 157 -40.89 -17.87 -20.45
CA ASN A 157 -40.32 -17.62 -19.13
C ASN A 157 -39.25 -18.66 -18.76
N VAL A 158 -38.00 -18.21 -18.59
CA VAL A 158 -36.83 -18.99 -18.15
C VAL A 158 -36.54 -18.87 -16.65
N SER A 159 -37.29 -18.06 -15.89
CA SER A 159 -37.03 -17.83 -14.46
C SER A 159 -37.04 -19.16 -13.68
N GLY A 160 -35.94 -19.46 -12.98
CA GLY A 160 -35.81 -20.68 -12.17
C GLY A 160 -35.40 -21.94 -12.93
N LYS A 161 -35.06 -21.86 -14.23
CA LYS A 161 -34.41 -22.96 -14.96
C LYS A 161 -32.90 -22.99 -14.63
N ALA A 162 -32.36 -24.20 -14.43
CA ALA A 162 -30.96 -24.38 -14.01
C ALA A 162 -29.96 -24.07 -15.13
N ASP A 163 -30.28 -24.50 -16.35
CA ASP A 163 -29.74 -23.90 -17.57
C ASP A 163 -30.89 -23.28 -18.36
N ALA A 164 -30.74 -22.00 -18.72
CA ALA A 164 -31.75 -21.23 -19.42
C ALA A 164 -31.54 -21.24 -20.94
N MET A 165 -30.32 -21.49 -21.44
CA MET A 165 -30.06 -21.66 -22.87
C MET A 165 -30.58 -23.01 -23.34
N ASP A 166 -30.23 -24.10 -22.66
CA ASP A 166 -30.67 -25.46 -23.04
C ASP A 166 -32.20 -25.59 -23.01
N TYR A 167 -32.86 -24.94 -22.04
CA TYR A 167 -34.33 -24.91 -21.98
C TYR A 167 -34.95 -24.12 -23.15
N LEU A 168 -34.36 -22.99 -23.56
CA LEU A 168 -34.81 -22.25 -24.74
C LEU A 168 -34.59 -23.08 -26.01
N VAL A 169 -33.40 -23.66 -26.20
CA VAL A 169 -33.07 -24.50 -27.37
C VAL A 169 -33.99 -25.70 -27.47
N SER A 170 -34.16 -26.46 -26.38
CA SER A 170 -35.03 -27.65 -26.35
C SER A 170 -36.50 -27.31 -26.64
N THR A 171 -37.00 -26.17 -26.13
CA THR A 171 -38.38 -25.73 -26.42
C THR A 171 -38.53 -25.28 -27.88
N VAL A 172 -37.56 -24.54 -28.41
CA VAL A 172 -37.53 -24.13 -29.83
C VAL A 172 -37.47 -25.35 -30.75
N GLU A 173 -36.69 -26.38 -30.41
CA GLU A 173 -36.70 -27.66 -31.13
C GLU A 173 -38.08 -28.33 -31.13
N THR A 174 -38.79 -28.36 -30.00
CA THR A 174 -40.16 -28.91 -29.98
C THR A 174 -41.14 -28.09 -30.80
N CYS A 175 -41.01 -26.76 -30.82
CA CYS A 175 -41.80 -25.90 -31.70
C CYS A 175 -41.51 -26.16 -33.18
N PHE A 176 -40.25 -26.40 -33.58
CA PHE A 176 -39.90 -26.79 -34.95
C PHE A 176 -40.49 -28.16 -35.33
N LYS A 177 -40.38 -29.15 -34.45
CA LYS A 177 -40.94 -30.50 -34.68
C LYS A 177 -42.47 -30.46 -34.84
N GLU A 178 -43.16 -29.67 -34.03
CA GLU A 178 -44.60 -29.47 -34.13
C GLU A 178 -45.00 -28.67 -35.39
N ASN A 179 -44.21 -27.67 -35.79
CA ASN A 179 -44.47 -26.89 -37.01
C ASN A 179 -44.33 -27.76 -38.29
N GLU A 180 -43.30 -28.61 -38.37
CA GLU A 180 -43.19 -29.59 -39.48
C GLU A 180 -44.33 -30.63 -39.43
N ARG A 181 -44.77 -31.08 -38.25
CA ARG A 181 -45.95 -31.96 -38.12
C ARG A 181 -47.23 -31.29 -38.64
N LEU A 182 -47.48 -30.03 -38.28
CA LEU A 182 -48.63 -29.25 -38.74
C LEU A 182 -48.57 -29.00 -40.26
N LYS A 183 -47.39 -28.64 -40.77
CA LYS A 183 -47.13 -28.43 -42.21
C LYS A 183 -47.38 -29.69 -43.03
N ASN A 184 -46.94 -30.86 -42.57
CA ASN A 184 -47.25 -32.13 -43.22
C ASN A 184 -48.76 -32.40 -43.21
N GLY A 185 -49.44 -32.20 -42.08
CA GLY A 185 -50.90 -32.32 -42.01
C GLY A 185 -51.65 -31.34 -42.94
N VAL A 186 -51.12 -30.15 -43.19
CA VAL A 186 -51.66 -29.23 -44.20
C VAL A 186 -51.49 -29.78 -45.61
N CYS A 187 -50.34 -30.38 -45.95
CA CYS A 187 -50.15 -31.07 -47.23
C CYS A 187 -51.14 -32.24 -47.40
N ASP A 188 -51.33 -33.06 -46.37
CA ASP A 188 -52.29 -34.18 -46.37
C ASP A 188 -53.73 -33.68 -46.62
N PHE A 189 -54.13 -32.59 -45.96
CA PHE A 189 -55.44 -31.95 -46.18
C PHE A 189 -55.57 -31.29 -47.55
N GLU A 190 -54.50 -30.69 -48.09
CA GLU A 190 -54.52 -30.17 -49.46
C GLU A 190 -54.69 -31.30 -50.49
N GLU A 191 -54.03 -32.44 -50.31
CA GLU A 191 -54.16 -33.58 -51.22
C GLU A 191 -55.55 -34.23 -51.14
N SER A 192 -56.10 -34.34 -49.93
CA SER A 192 -57.50 -34.74 -49.71
C SER A 192 -58.50 -33.75 -50.33
N LEU A 193 -58.24 -32.44 -50.26
CA LEU A 193 -59.07 -31.43 -50.90
C LEU A 193 -58.97 -31.48 -52.43
N ARG A 194 -57.77 -31.69 -52.98
CA ARG A 194 -57.53 -31.85 -54.44
C ARG A 194 -58.24 -33.10 -54.97
N SER A 195 -58.19 -34.23 -54.26
CA SER A 195 -58.88 -35.46 -54.69
C SER A 195 -60.41 -35.31 -54.61
N TYR A 196 -60.94 -34.71 -53.53
CA TYR A 196 -62.36 -34.40 -53.42
C TYR A 196 -62.84 -33.39 -54.48
N GLU A 197 -62.02 -32.41 -54.86
CA GLU A 197 -62.36 -31.48 -55.94
C GLU A 197 -62.43 -32.19 -57.31
N VAL A 198 -61.55 -33.17 -57.56
CA VAL A 198 -61.59 -34.03 -58.75
C VAL A 198 -62.84 -34.94 -58.73
N GLU A 199 -63.17 -35.53 -57.59
CA GLU A 199 -64.39 -36.33 -57.42
C GLU A 199 -65.66 -35.48 -57.66
N CYS A 200 -65.72 -34.28 -57.08
CA CYS A 200 -66.80 -33.33 -57.33
C CYS A 200 -66.90 -32.90 -58.80
N LYS A 201 -65.76 -32.71 -59.50
CA LYS A 201 -65.74 -32.44 -60.95
C LYS A 201 -66.29 -33.64 -61.75
N ALA A 202 -65.91 -34.87 -61.40
CA ALA A 202 -66.38 -36.09 -62.04
C ALA A 202 -67.88 -36.34 -61.78
N SER A 203 -68.31 -36.25 -60.51
CA SER A 203 -69.71 -36.37 -60.09
C SER A 203 -70.61 -35.37 -60.80
N ARG A 204 -70.21 -34.08 -60.85
CA ARG A 204 -70.92 -33.04 -61.62
C ARG A 204 -70.98 -33.35 -63.12
N GLY A 205 -69.95 -33.99 -63.68
CA GLY A 205 -69.95 -34.49 -65.05
C GLY A 205 -70.96 -35.63 -65.28
N THR A 206 -71.07 -36.57 -64.34
CA THR A 206 -72.07 -37.64 -64.35
C THR A 206 -73.49 -37.10 -64.18
N VAL A 207 -73.73 -36.20 -63.23
CA VAL A 207 -75.03 -35.53 -63.04
C VAL A 207 -75.44 -34.75 -64.29
N LYS A 208 -74.52 -34.02 -64.93
CA LYS A 208 -74.82 -33.31 -66.19
C LYS A 208 -75.20 -34.28 -67.32
N ARG A 209 -74.53 -35.44 -67.42
CA ARG A 209 -74.85 -36.48 -68.40
C ARG A 209 -76.24 -37.07 -68.17
N LEU A 210 -76.52 -37.49 -66.93
CA LEU A 210 -77.83 -38.01 -66.54
C LEU A 210 -78.95 -36.98 -66.76
N ALA A 211 -78.68 -35.68 -66.56
CA ALA A 211 -79.62 -34.63 -66.91
C ALA A 211 -79.91 -34.58 -68.42
N THR A 212 -78.88 -34.62 -69.28
CA THR A 212 -79.09 -34.67 -70.74
C THR A 212 -79.74 -35.97 -71.22
N ASP A 213 -79.46 -37.11 -70.55
CA ASP A 213 -80.07 -38.40 -70.86
C ASP A 213 -81.58 -38.38 -70.49
N VAL A 214 -81.93 -37.76 -69.35
CA VAL A 214 -83.32 -37.54 -68.91
C VAL A 214 -84.04 -36.53 -69.80
N GLU A 215 -83.41 -35.43 -70.21
CA GLU A 215 -83.97 -34.49 -71.21
C GLU A 215 -84.22 -35.21 -72.55
N HIS A 216 -83.34 -36.13 -72.96
CA HIS A 216 -83.53 -36.91 -74.18
C HIS A 216 -84.69 -37.90 -74.06
N GLU A 217 -84.79 -38.70 -73.00
CA GLU A 217 -85.96 -39.57 -72.80
C GLU A 217 -87.26 -38.78 -72.56
N GLN A 218 -87.21 -37.56 -72.00
CA GLN A 218 -88.38 -36.68 -71.94
C GLN A 218 -88.83 -36.22 -73.33
N THR A 219 -87.90 -35.86 -74.23
CA THR A 219 -88.24 -35.50 -75.62
C THR A 219 -88.72 -36.70 -76.44
N LEU A 220 -88.15 -37.89 -76.25
CA LEU A 220 -88.64 -39.14 -76.84
C LEU A 220 -90.01 -39.56 -76.28
N SER A 221 -90.24 -39.41 -74.98
CA SER A 221 -91.54 -39.66 -74.35
C SER A 221 -92.61 -38.69 -74.87
N ALA A 222 -92.27 -37.42 -75.04
CA ALA A 222 -93.14 -36.42 -75.65
C ALA A 222 -93.42 -36.71 -77.14
N SER A 223 -92.45 -37.20 -77.93
CA SER A 223 -92.70 -37.60 -79.32
C SER A 223 -93.64 -38.81 -79.40
N ARG A 224 -93.35 -39.87 -78.62
CA ARG A 224 -94.20 -41.07 -78.49
C ARG A 224 -95.62 -40.72 -78.05
N LEU A 225 -95.78 -39.75 -77.14
CA LEU A 225 -97.10 -39.26 -76.71
C LEU A 225 -97.83 -38.49 -77.82
N ASN A 226 -97.12 -37.67 -78.60
CA ASN A 226 -97.69 -36.96 -79.76
C ASN A 226 -98.07 -37.93 -80.90
N GLU A 227 -97.26 -38.95 -81.17
CA GLU A 227 -97.56 -40.04 -82.10
C GLU A 227 -98.82 -40.80 -81.66
N LEU A 228 -98.92 -41.18 -80.37
CA LEU A 228 -100.11 -41.81 -79.80
C LEU A 228 -101.36 -40.92 -79.92
N ASN A 229 -101.21 -39.61 -79.70
CA ASN A 229 -102.31 -38.65 -79.89
C ASN A 229 -102.72 -38.50 -81.36
N SER A 230 -101.80 -38.59 -82.33
CA SER A 230 -102.13 -38.63 -83.78
C SER A 230 -102.92 -39.88 -84.11
N ILE A 231 -102.41 -41.06 -83.72
CA ILE A 231 -103.08 -42.36 -83.92
C ILE A 231 -104.48 -42.36 -83.28
N ARG A 232 -104.64 -41.69 -82.13
CA ARG A 232 -105.95 -41.52 -81.48
C ARG A 232 -106.89 -40.61 -82.28
N GLN A 233 -106.42 -39.48 -82.79
CA GLN A 233 -107.22 -38.60 -83.68
C GLN A 233 -107.61 -39.33 -84.98
N GLU A 234 -106.70 -40.12 -85.55
CA GLU A 234 -106.95 -40.97 -86.71
C GLU A 234 -108.01 -42.06 -86.41
N LEU A 235 -107.95 -42.68 -85.22
CA LEU A 235 -108.95 -43.64 -84.75
C LEU A 235 -110.33 -43.00 -84.52
N ASP A 236 -110.38 -41.81 -83.93
CA ASP A 236 -111.62 -41.04 -83.72
C ASP A 236 -112.22 -40.62 -85.08
N PHE A 237 -111.40 -40.16 -86.02
CA PHE A 237 -111.82 -39.84 -87.39
C PHE A 237 -112.30 -41.09 -88.17
N ALA A 238 -111.60 -42.21 -88.07
CA ALA A 238 -112.01 -43.47 -88.66
C ALA A 238 -113.33 -43.98 -88.07
N SER A 239 -113.55 -43.77 -86.77
CA SER A 239 -114.80 -44.10 -86.08
C SER A 239 -115.96 -43.21 -86.54
N LEU A 240 -115.74 -41.90 -86.73
CA LEU A 240 -116.73 -40.99 -87.31
C LEU A 240 -117.07 -41.37 -88.77
N LYS A 241 -116.07 -41.73 -89.58
CA LYS A 241 -116.27 -42.19 -90.97
C LYS A 241 -116.99 -43.54 -91.03
N LYS A 242 -116.71 -44.46 -90.10
CA LYS A 242 -117.49 -45.69 -89.92
C LYS A 242 -118.95 -45.36 -89.64
N LEU A 243 -119.22 -44.48 -88.67
CA LEU A 243 -120.59 -44.07 -88.31
C LEU A 243 -121.34 -43.37 -89.45
N SER A 244 -120.66 -42.62 -90.34
CA SER A 244 -121.32 -42.06 -91.52
C SER A 244 -121.66 -43.14 -92.56
N LEU A 245 -120.75 -44.08 -92.81
CA LEU A 245 -120.98 -45.22 -93.72
C LEU A 245 -122.06 -46.17 -93.20
N GLU A 246 -122.18 -46.35 -91.88
CA GLU A 246 -123.26 -47.14 -91.27
C GLU A 246 -124.63 -46.48 -91.49
N ARG A 247 -124.74 -45.14 -91.39
CA ARG A 247 -125.97 -44.39 -91.72
C ARG A 247 -126.30 -44.44 -93.20
N GLU A 248 -125.29 -44.34 -94.07
CA GLU A 248 -125.46 -44.45 -95.52
C GLU A 248 -125.97 -45.85 -95.90
N ASN A 249 -125.39 -46.90 -95.32
CA ASN A 249 -125.83 -48.28 -95.50
C ASN A 249 -127.27 -48.51 -94.99
N GLN A 250 -127.64 -47.93 -93.84
CA GLN A 250 -129.04 -47.91 -93.37
C GLN A 250 -129.98 -47.21 -94.36
N THR A 251 -129.58 -46.07 -94.91
CA THR A 251 -130.36 -45.33 -95.94
C THR A 251 -130.54 -46.15 -97.21
N LEU A 252 -129.49 -46.85 -97.64
CA LEU A 252 -129.53 -47.77 -98.79
C LEU A 252 -130.41 -48.99 -98.52
N GLN A 253 -130.41 -49.53 -97.29
CA GLN A 253 -131.30 -50.63 -96.89
C GLN A 253 -132.78 -50.20 -96.90
N THR A 254 -133.11 -49.00 -96.41
CA THR A 254 -134.49 -48.49 -96.50
C THR A 254 -134.92 -48.24 -97.95
N SER A 255 -134.06 -47.68 -98.80
CA SER A 255 -134.36 -47.48 -100.22
C SER A 255 -134.49 -48.81 -100.99
N LEU A 256 -133.72 -49.83 -100.63
CA LEU A 256 -133.89 -51.20 -101.13
C LEU A 256 -135.24 -51.80 -100.69
N GLN A 257 -135.67 -51.55 -99.46
CA GLN A 257 -136.96 -52.01 -98.95
C GLN A 257 -138.14 -51.31 -99.65
N GLU A 258 -138.04 -49.99 -99.88
CA GLU A 258 -139.01 -49.20 -100.66
C GLU A 258 -139.11 -49.70 -102.12
N THR A 259 -137.98 -49.94 -102.78
CA THR A 259 -137.96 -50.45 -104.16
C THR A 259 -138.46 -51.88 -104.28
N GLN A 260 -138.22 -52.74 -103.26
CA GLN A 260 -138.85 -54.07 -103.17
C GLN A 260 -140.38 -53.99 -103.01
N GLN A 261 -140.89 -53.07 -102.20
CA GLN A 261 -142.34 -52.85 -102.07
C GLN A 261 -142.94 -52.31 -103.37
N ALA A 262 -142.27 -51.37 -104.04
CA ALA A 262 -142.69 -50.86 -105.35
C ALA A 262 -142.71 -51.95 -106.43
N LEU A 263 -141.72 -52.85 -106.42
CA LEU A 263 -141.67 -54.02 -107.32
C LEU A 263 -142.82 -55.00 -107.05
N ALA A 264 -143.13 -55.30 -105.78
CA ALA A 264 -144.27 -56.14 -105.42
C ALA A 264 -145.61 -55.53 -105.88
N ALA A 265 -145.78 -54.21 -105.72
CA ALA A 265 -146.95 -53.49 -106.24
C ALA A 265 -147.03 -53.47 -107.77
N ALA A 266 -145.89 -53.50 -108.48
CA ALA A 266 -145.84 -53.65 -109.93
C ALA A 266 -146.22 -55.09 -110.36
N GLN A 267 -145.73 -56.11 -109.66
CA GLN A 267 -146.08 -57.51 -109.91
C GLN A 267 -147.59 -57.78 -109.73
N GLN A 268 -148.22 -57.20 -108.69
CA GLN A 268 -149.68 -57.26 -108.51
C GLN A 268 -150.46 -56.57 -109.64
N ARG A 269 -149.91 -55.52 -110.25
CA ARG A 269 -150.53 -54.89 -111.44
C ARG A 269 -150.38 -55.77 -112.68
N CYS A 270 -149.24 -56.44 -112.86
CA CYS A 270 -149.06 -57.40 -113.95
C CYS A 270 -150.08 -58.54 -113.87
N SER A 271 -150.23 -59.20 -112.71
CA SER A 271 -151.20 -60.30 -112.57
C SER A 271 -152.66 -59.85 -112.73
N HIS A 272 -153.00 -58.61 -112.36
CA HIS A 272 -154.30 -58.02 -112.68
C HIS A 272 -154.53 -57.91 -114.20
N PHE A 273 -153.52 -57.51 -114.98
CA PHE A 273 -153.63 -57.45 -116.45
C PHE A 273 -153.64 -58.84 -117.12
N GLU A 274 -152.89 -59.81 -116.58
CA GLU A 274 -152.93 -61.20 -117.08
C GLU A 274 -154.32 -61.83 -116.91
N ASN A 275 -154.96 -61.63 -115.74
CA ASN A 275 -156.33 -62.08 -115.48
C ASN A 275 -157.34 -61.40 -116.44
N LEU A 276 -157.15 -60.11 -116.74
CA LEU A 276 -158.00 -59.39 -117.69
C LEU A 276 -157.84 -59.87 -119.15
N SER A 277 -156.65 -60.35 -119.53
CA SER A 277 -156.43 -60.98 -120.84
C SER A 277 -157.20 -62.30 -120.97
N GLN A 278 -157.11 -63.17 -119.95
CA GLN A 278 -157.77 -64.48 -119.98
C GLN A 278 -159.30 -64.38 -120.08
N ASP A 279 -159.91 -63.37 -119.44
CA ASP A 279 -161.34 -63.08 -119.52
C ASP A 279 -161.78 -62.56 -120.91
N LEU A 280 -160.88 -61.95 -121.69
CA LEU A 280 -161.13 -61.57 -123.09
C LEU A 280 -161.01 -62.77 -124.05
N ASP A 281 -160.01 -63.62 -123.86
CA ASP A 281 -159.81 -64.83 -124.69
C ASP A 281 -161.00 -65.80 -124.59
N GLN A 282 -161.56 -66.00 -123.39
CA GLN A 282 -162.77 -66.82 -123.21
C GLN A 282 -163.98 -66.26 -123.96
N LYS A 283 -164.14 -64.93 -124.01
CA LYS A 283 -165.25 -64.27 -124.71
C LYS A 283 -165.11 -64.40 -126.24
N LEU A 284 -163.88 -64.38 -126.76
CA LEU A 284 -163.62 -64.63 -128.18
C LEU A 284 -164.04 -66.04 -128.61
N HIS A 285 -163.71 -67.07 -127.83
CA HIS A 285 -164.12 -68.46 -128.13
C HIS A 285 -165.63 -68.70 -128.04
N SER A 286 -166.35 -68.01 -127.16
CA SER A 286 -167.82 -68.11 -127.11
C SER A 286 -168.53 -67.53 -128.35
N SER A 287 -167.89 -66.59 -129.06
CA SER A 287 -168.50 -65.90 -130.21
C SER A 287 -168.39 -66.65 -131.54
N GLN A 288 -167.62 -67.75 -131.63
CA GLN A 288 -167.13 -68.29 -132.90
C GLN A 288 -167.82 -69.59 -133.36
N ASN A 289 -168.76 -70.14 -132.58
CA ASN A 289 -169.27 -71.50 -132.74
C ASN A 289 -170.70 -71.66 -133.32
N GLU A 290 -171.43 -70.59 -133.65
CA GLU A 290 -172.85 -70.71 -134.07
C GLU A 290 -173.09 -70.87 -135.58
N THR A 291 -172.12 -70.62 -136.47
CA THR A 291 -172.39 -70.47 -137.92
C THR A 291 -171.49 -71.28 -138.88
N ARG A 292 -171.51 -72.63 -138.76
CA ARG A 292 -171.67 -73.56 -139.92
C ARG A 292 -171.68 -75.06 -139.57
N VAL A 293 -172.60 -75.48 -138.68
CA VAL A 293 -173.07 -76.88 -138.71
C VAL A 293 -174.16 -77.01 -139.77
N SER A 294 -173.76 -77.30 -141.02
CA SER A 294 -174.64 -77.92 -142.01
C SER A 294 -173.81 -78.58 -143.11
N HIS A 295 -174.19 -79.82 -143.45
CA HIS A 295 -173.58 -80.75 -144.41
C HIS A 295 -172.17 -81.25 -143.97
N SER A 296 -172.00 -82.43 -143.36
CA SER A 296 -172.29 -83.82 -143.80
C SER A 296 -171.30 -84.35 -144.86
N HIS A 297 -170.72 -85.56 -144.76
CA HIS A 297 -170.79 -86.57 -143.68
C HIS A 297 -169.56 -87.50 -143.75
N HIS A 298 -168.74 -87.55 -142.70
CA HIS A 298 -168.00 -88.75 -142.30
C HIS A 298 -167.65 -88.61 -140.80
N GLY A 299 -168.43 -89.12 -139.86
CA GLY A 299 -169.51 -90.10 -140.01
C GLY A 299 -169.04 -91.52 -139.70
N THR A 300 -168.49 -91.68 -138.49
CA THR A 300 -168.53 -92.94 -137.72
C THR A 300 -168.23 -94.22 -138.50
N PHE A 301 -166.96 -94.44 -138.82
CA PHE A 301 -166.37 -95.78 -138.72
C PHE A 301 -165.56 -95.80 -137.41
N MET A 302 -166.13 -96.29 -136.30
CA MET A 302 -166.20 -97.71 -135.93
C MET A 302 -164.77 -98.28 -135.85
N LYS A 303 -164.19 -98.50 -134.67
CA LYS A 303 -164.81 -99.07 -133.47
C LYS A 303 -164.57 -98.20 -132.22
N GLU A 304 -165.56 -98.02 -131.34
CA GLU A 304 -166.26 -99.05 -130.54
C GLU A 304 -165.26 -99.76 -129.60
N LEU A 305 -165.48 -99.70 -128.28
CA LEU A 305 -165.99 -100.80 -127.44
C LEU A 305 -165.00 -101.99 -127.30
N GLU A 306 -164.87 -102.65 -126.16
CA GLU A 306 -165.64 -102.61 -124.90
C GLU A 306 -164.64 -102.50 -123.71
N THR A 307 -164.78 -101.53 -122.80
CA THR A 307 -165.47 -101.59 -121.47
C THR A 307 -164.86 -102.53 -120.41
N LEU A 308 -165.27 -102.33 -119.14
CA LEU A 308 -165.00 -103.15 -117.95
C LEU A 308 -163.55 -103.06 -117.45
N LEU A 309 -163.17 -102.11 -116.57
CA LEU A 309 -163.75 -101.67 -115.28
C LEU A 309 -163.70 -102.74 -114.17
N HIS A 310 -162.93 -102.47 -113.11
CA HIS A 310 -163.39 -102.28 -111.71
C HIS A 310 -162.20 -101.68 -110.91
N ASP A 311 -162.33 -100.52 -110.25
CA ASP A 311 -162.82 -100.31 -108.85
C ASP A 311 -161.60 -100.27 -107.88
N GLN A 312 -161.50 -99.49 -106.78
CA GLN A 312 -162.54 -98.85 -105.96
C GLN A 312 -162.10 -97.53 -105.26
N CYS A 313 -163.02 -96.56 -105.22
CA CYS A 313 -163.21 -95.32 -104.43
C CYS A 313 -162.18 -94.70 -103.42
N LEU A 314 -161.97 -93.35 -103.56
CA LEU A 314 -162.07 -92.25 -102.53
C LEU A 314 -161.05 -92.14 -101.36
N SER A 315 -160.70 -90.98 -100.74
CA SER A 315 -161.02 -89.52 -100.93
C SER A 315 -160.02 -88.55 -100.20
N HIS A 316 -160.08 -87.24 -100.50
CA HIS A 316 -159.64 -86.02 -99.75
C HIS A 316 -158.15 -85.71 -99.36
N HIS A 317 -157.58 -84.66 -99.99
CA HIS A 317 -157.15 -83.33 -99.44
C HIS A 317 -156.92 -83.10 -97.91
N PRO A 318 -156.19 -82.03 -97.47
CA PRO A 318 -154.92 -81.44 -97.98
C PRO A 318 -153.97 -80.74 -96.92
N THR A 319 -152.72 -80.40 -97.32
CA THR A 319 -151.90 -79.22 -96.83
C THR A 319 -151.54 -79.05 -95.34
N PRO A 320 -150.66 -78.09 -94.95
CA PRO A 320 -149.42 -77.57 -95.58
C PRO A 320 -148.20 -77.70 -94.61
N GLU A 321 -147.10 -76.99 -94.90
CA GLU A 321 -145.91 -76.76 -94.03
C GLU A 321 -145.05 -78.03 -93.76
N GLU A 322 -143.74 -77.97 -93.49
CA GLU A 322 -142.86 -76.83 -93.16
C GLU A 322 -141.49 -76.97 -93.88
N LEU A 323 -141.09 -75.99 -94.70
CA LEU A 323 -139.81 -75.98 -95.42
C LEU A 323 -138.70 -75.31 -94.58
N LEU A 324 -138.29 -75.94 -93.46
CA LEU A 324 -137.28 -75.41 -92.54
C LEU A 324 -136.31 -76.47 -92.02
N LYS A 325 -135.02 -76.09 -91.92
CA LYS A 325 -133.87 -76.87 -91.38
C LYS A 325 -133.53 -78.10 -92.24
N SER A 326 -132.49 -78.13 -93.08
CA SER A 326 -131.15 -77.52 -93.01
C SER A 326 -130.32 -77.91 -91.78
N LEU A 327 -129.13 -78.48 -92.05
CA LEU A 327 -127.95 -78.57 -91.17
C LEU A 327 -127.91 -79.60 -90.00
N THR A 328 -128.14 -80.91 -90.23
CA THR A 328 -127.64 -81.96 -89.31
C THR A 328 -127.33 -83.30 -89.99
N ALA A 329 -126.05 -83.58 -90.29
CA ALA A 329 -125.59 -84.90 -90.76
C ALA A 329 -124.08 -85.22 -90.55
N VAL A 330 -123.33 -84.44 -89.76
CA VAL A 330 -121.84 -84.49 -89.74
C VAL A 330 -121.23 -84.80 -88.34
N CYS A 331 -122.03 -84.80 -87.27
CA CYS A 331 -121.54 -84.83 -85.88
C CYS A 331 -121.27 -86.24 -85.30
N THR A 332 -120.30 -86.98 -85.85
CA THR A 332 -119.84 -88.27 -85.28
C THR A 332 -118.31 -88.45 -85.16
N ARG A 333 -117.51 -87.37 -85.23
CA ARG A 333 -116.04 -87.41 -85.12
C ARG A 333 -115.46 -86.66 -83.90
N GLU A 334 -116.19 -86.57 -82.79
CA GLU A 334 -115.80 -85.71 -81.64
C GLU A 334 -115.63 -86.41 -80.28
N LYS A 335 -115.65 -87.76 -80.23
CA LYS A 335 -115.50 -88.53 -78.96
C LYS A 335 -114.17 -89.24 -78.77
N SER A 336 -113.31 -89.34 -79.80
CA SER A 336 -111.95 -89.91 -79.67
C SER A 336 -110.90 -88.87 -79.30
N VAL A 337 -110.92 -87.70 -79.95
CA VAL A 337 -109.92 -86.63 -79.76
C VAL A 337 -109.92 -86.07 -78.33
N LYS A 338 -111.11 -85.91 -77.73
CA LYS A 338 -111.25 -85.44 -76.33
C LYS A 338 -110.59 -86.35 -75.29
N LYS A 339 -110.35 -87.63 -75.59
CA LYS A 339 -109.64 -88.52 -74.65
C LYS A 339 -108.12 -88.38 -74.74
N SER A 340 -107.56 -88.33 -75.95
CA SER A 340 -106.12 -88.11 -76.14
C SER A 340 -105.68 -86.69 -75.76
N ASN A 341 -106.55 -85.69 -75.91
CA ASN A 341 -106.26 -84.33 -75.41
C ASN A 341 -106.13 -84.31 -73.88
N LEU A 342 -107.06 -84.92 -73.13
CA LEU A 342 -106.95 -85.00 -71.67
C LEU A 342 -105.72 -85.80 -71.21
N GLU A 343 -105.32 -86.85 -71.94
CA GLU A 343 -104.06 -87.58 -71.70
C GLU A 343 -102.81 -86.72 -71.97
N MET A 344 -102.83 -85.86 -72.99
CA MET A 344 -101.71 -84.95 -73.29
C MET A 344 -101.68 -83.69 -72.41
N GLU A 345 -102.84 -83.17 -72.03
CA GLU A 345 -103.00 -82.07 -71.07
C GLU A 345 -102.55 -82.52 -69.66
N GLY A 346 -102.89 -83.73 -69.25
CA GLY A 346 -102.37 -84.34 -68.02
C GLY A 346 -100.84 -84.47 -68.04
N ARG A 347 -100.26 -85.00 -69.11
CA ARG A 347 -98.80 -85.13 -69.24
C ARG A 347 -98.06 -83.81 -69.43
N LEU A 348 -98.73 -82.76 -69.91
CA LEU A 348 -98.19 -81.41 -69.92
C LEU A 348 -98.23 -80.79 -68.52
N ALA A 349 -99.29 -81.01 -67.74
CA ALA A 349 -99.36 -80.58 -66.34
C ALA A 349 -98.31 -81.29 -65.47
N GLU A 350 -98.14 -82.61 -65.63
CA GLU A 350 -97.06 -83.39 -64.99
C GLU A 350 -95.67 -82.82 -65.33
N LEU A 351 -95.41 -82.50 -66.61
CA LEU A 351 -94.13 -81.90 -67.03
C LEU A 351 -93.96 -80.45 -66.55
N GLU A 352 -95.03 -79.65 -66.44
CA GLU A 352 -94.96 -78.30 -65.86
C GLU A 352 -94.72 -78.35 -64.34
N GLU A 353 -95.30 -79.33 -63.64
CA GLU A 353 -95.07 -79.60 -62.22
C GLU A 353 -93.62 -80.07 -61.99
N GLU A 354 -93.14 -81.11 -62.70
CA GLU A 354 -91.74 -81.56 -62.66
C GLU A 354 -90.74 -80.43 -62.95
N VAL A 355 -91.02 -79.59 -63.96
CA VAL A 355 -90.19 -78.43 -64.30
C VAL A 355 -90.27 -77.33 -63.24
N SER A 356 -91.39 -77.21 -62.50
CA SER A 356 -91.51 -76.29 -61.37
C SER A 356 -90.70 -76.78 -60.17
N GLU A 357 -90.78 -78.07 -59.82
CA GLU A 357 -89.98 -78.70 -58.78
C GLU A 357 -88.49 -78.64 -59.10
N HIS A 358 -88.09 -78.90 -60.35
CA HIS A 358 -86.69 -78.75 -60.76
C HIS A 358 -86.18 -77.31 -60.61
N LYS A 359 -87.02 -76.29 -60.88
CA LYS A 359 -86.67 -74.87 -60.67
C LYS A 359 -86.62 -74.50 -59.18
N GLU A 360 -87.53 -75.01 -58.36
CA GLU A 360 -87.50 -74.86 -56.90
C GLU A 360 -86.22 -75.50 -56.32
N HIS A 361 -85.91 -76.73 -56.72
CA HIS A 361 -84.70 -77.44 -56.34
C HIS A 361 -83.44 -76.69 -56.79
N GLN A 362 -83.37 -76.22 -58.03
CA GLN A 362 -82.25 -75.42 -58.52
C GLN A 362 -82.06 -74.12 -57.72
N ARG A 363 -83.12 -73.30 -57.54
CA ARG A 363 -83.05 -72.10 -56.69
C ARG A 363 -82.58 -72.43 -55.27
N SER A 364 -83.05 -73.55 -54.71
CA SER A 364 -82.63 -73.99 -53.38
C SER A 364 -81.17 -74.45 -53.33
N ALA A 365 -80.63 -74.99 -54.43
CA ALA A 365 -79.21 -75.35 -54.56
C ALA A 365 -78.35 -74.09 -54.68
N GLU A 366 -78.71 -73.16 -55.57
CA GLU A 366 -78.07 -71.84 -55.73
C GLU A 366 -78.06 -71.05 -54.40
N GLN A 367 -79.15 -71.08 -53.64
CA GLN A 367 -79.20 -70.47 -52.30
C GLN A 367 -78.33 -71.18 -51.25
N ARG A 368 -78.07 -72.49 -51.37
CA ARG A 368 -77.11 -73.20 -50.51
C ARG A 368 -75.69 -72.87 -50.93
N GLU A 369 -75.40 -72.85 -52.22
CA GLU A 369 -74.11 -72.46 -52.78
C GLU A 369 -73.73 -71.03 -52.37
N GLN A 370 -74.62 -70.05 -52.54
CA GLN A 370 -74.38 -68.67 -52.08
C GLN A 370 -74.17 -68.57 -50.56
N LYS A 371 -74.78 -69.43 -49.74
CA LYS A 371 -74.53 -69.49 -48.29
C LYS A 371 -73.16 -70.10 -47.97
N LEU A 372 -72.74 -71.11 -48.73
CA LEU A 372 -71.42 -71.71 -48.60
C LEU A 372 -70.32 -70.74 -49.05
N LEU A 373 -70.49 -70.05 -50.19
CA LEU A 373 -69.56 -69.03 -50.68
C LEU A 373 -69.39 -67.88 -49.67
N ARG A 374 -70.50 -67.38 -49.11
CA ARG A 374 -70.44 -66.38 -48.02
C ARG A 374 -69.70 -66.93 -46.80
N ARG A 375 -69.99 -68.16 -46.36
CA ARG A 375 -69.29 -68.73 -45.18
C ARG A 375 -67.81 -69.03 -45.44
N ILE A 376 -67.42 -69.32 -46.68
CA ILE A 376 -66.01 -69.41 -47.08
C ILE A 376 -65.37 -68.02 -46.97
N GLN A 377 -65.99 -66.98 -47.53
CA GLN A 377 -65.49 -65.61 -47.43
C GLN A 377 -65.39 -65.12 -45.97
N ASP A 378 -66.41 -65.36 -45.15
CA ASP A 378 -66.37 -65.05 -43.71
C ASP A 378 -65.15 -65.72 -43.02
N LEU A 379 -64.86 -66.98 -43.37
CA LEU A 379 -63.75 -67.76 -42.82
C LEU A 379 -62.39 -67.31 -43.36
N GLU A 380 -62.32 -66.82 -44.60
CA GLU A 380 -61.13 -66.22 -45.18
C GLU A 380 -60.81 -64.89 -44.50
N ASP A 381 -61.82 -64.04 -44.23
CA ASP A 381 -61.67 -62.80 -43.47
C ASP A 381 -61.33 -63.06 -41.97
N GLU A 382 -61.97 -64.04 -41.32
CA GLU A 382 -61.61 -64.52 -39.97
C GLU A 382 -60.14 -65.00 -39.92
N LEU A 383 -59.67 -65.73 -40.94
CA LEU A 383 -58.28 -66.22 -41.01
C LEU A 383 -57.28 -65.09 -41.30
N LEU A 384 -57.62 -64.15 -42.18
CA LEU A 384 -56.75 -63.04 -42.56
C LEU A 384 -56.58 -62.04 -41.40
N THR A 385 -57.65 -61.73 -40.68
CA THR A 385 -57.59 -60.92 -39.44
C THR A 385 -56.81 -61.63 -38.34
N ALA A 386 -57.00 -62.94 -38.13
CA ALA A 386 -56.20 -63.73 -37.19
C ALA A 386 -54.69 -63.75 -37.57
N GLY A 387 -54.37 -63.75 -38.87
CA GLY A 387 -53.02 -63.59 -39.39
C GLY A 387 -52.39 -62.26 -38.98
N VAL A 388 -53.07 -61.14 -39.27
CA VAL A 388 -52.61 -59.79 -38.90
C VAL A 388 -52.42 -59.64 -37.39
N CYS A 389 -53.33 -60.17 -36.57
CA CYS A 389 -53.18 -60.16 -35.11
C CYS A 389 -51.96 -60.98 -34.64
N LYS A 390 -51.71 -62.14 -35.24
CA LYS A 390 -50.54 -62.98 -34.93
C LYS A 390 -49.24 -62.30 -35.31
N ASP A 391 -49.19 -61.63 -36.46
CA ASP A 391 -48.00 -60.92 -36.93
C ASP A 391 -47.71 -59.67 -36.08
N GLY A 392 -48.74 -58.94 -35.63
CA GLY A 392 -48.60 -57.88 -34.63
C GLY A 392 -48.00 -58.39 -33.31
N MET A 393 -48.54 -59.47 -32.75
CA MET A 393 -48.00 -60.11 -31.53
C MET A 393 -46.56 -60.64 -31.72
N SER A 394 -46.21 -61.08 -32.94
CA SER A 394 -44.86 -61.47 -33.32
C SER A 394 -43.90 -60.26 -33.38
N GLN A 395 -44.34 -59.16 -34.00
CA GLN A 395 -43.60 -57.90 -34.08
C GLN A 395 -43.32 -57.34 -32.69
N ASP A 396 -44.33 -57.28 -31.81
CA ASP A 396 -44.18 -56.79 -30.43
C ASP A 396 -43.26 -57.68 -29.61
N LYS A 397 -43.37 -59.02 -29.73
CA LYS A 397 -42.41 -59.94 -29.11
C LYS A 397 -40.98 -59.64 -29.53
N GLN A 398 -40.72 -59.37 -30.82
CA GLN A 398 -39.40 -58.98 -31.29
C GLN A 398 -38.98 -57.59 -30.77
N GLN A 399 -39.89 -56.62 -30.65
CA GLN A 399 -39.59 -55.32 -30.04
C GLN A 399 -39.12 -55.48 -28.59
N TYR A 400 -39.85 -56.25 -27.78
CA TYR A 400 -39.47 -56.53 -26.39
C TYR A 400 -38.17 -57.34 -26.28
N GLN A 401 -37.91 -58.29 -27.18
CA GLN A 401 -36.63 -59.02 -27.22
C GLN A 401 -35.44 -58.09 -27.47
N ARG A 402 -35.52 -57.22 -28.49
CA ARG A 402 -34.46 -56.22 -28.78
C ARG A 402 -34.27 -55.23 -27.61
N PHE A 403 -35.35 -54.86 -26.93
CA PHE A 403 -35.28 -54.00 -25.74
C PHE A 403 -34.59 -54.68 -24.55
N LEU A 404 -34.90 -55.96 -24.27
CA LEU A 404 -34.19 -56.73 -23.23
C LEU A 404 -32.71 -56.96 -23.58
N GLU A 405 -32.37 -57.09 -24.85
CA GLU A 405 -30.98 -57.21 -25.31
C GLU A 405 -30.22 -55.89 -25.09
N GLN A 406 -30.80 -54.74 -25.43
CA GLN A 406 -30.24 -53.42 -25.11
C GLN A 406 -30.11 -53.18 -23.60
N LEU A 407 -31.08 -53.58 -22.78
CA LEU A 407 -30.97 -53.51 -21.31
C LEU A 407 -29.88 -54.42 -20.76
N SER A 408 -29.74 -55.63 -21.33
CA SER A 408 -28.68 -56.57 -20.97
C SER A 408 -27.30 -56.00 -21.30
N GLU A 409 -27.16 -55.29 -22.42
CA GLU A 409 -25.94 -54.54 -22.79
C GLU A 409 -25.63 -53.43 -21.79
N LYS A 410 -26.58 -52.51 -21.53
CA LYS A 410 -26.31 -51.36 -20.64
C LYS A 410 -26.05 -51.77 -19.19
N LEU A 411 -26.60 -52.88 -18.72
CA LEU A 411 -26.35 -53.44 -17.39
C LEU A 411 -25.15 -54.43 -17.32
N LYS A 412 -24.57 -54.76 -18.49
CA LYS A 412 -23.46 -55.73 -18.69
C LYS A 412 -23.80 -57.14 -18.18
N VAL A 413 -24.94 -57.64 -18.63
CA VAL A 413 -25.50 -58.97 -18.35
C VAL A 413 -25.54 -59.85 -19.61
N GLU A 414 -25.18 -59.31 -20.80
CA GLU A 414 -25.22 -59.99 -22.11
C GLU A 414 -24.79 -61.47 -22.08
N HIS A 415 -23.60 -61.76 -21.54
CA HIS A 415 -23.05 -63.13 -21.53
C HIS A 415 -23.81 -64.10 -20.61
N ILE A 416 -24.60 -63.59 -19.65
CA ILE A 416 -25.51 -64.37 -18.81
C ILE A 416 -26.88 -64.45 -19.50
N ALA A 417 -27.32 -63.38 -20.16
CA ALA A 417 -28.59 -63.30 -20.85
C ALA A 417 -28.63 -64.13 -22.16
N ALA A 418 -27.51 -64.32 -22.85
CA ALA A 418 -27.42 -64.96 -24.16
C ALA A 418 -28.13 -66.33 -24.21
N ASP A 419 -27.76 -67.23 -23.29
CA ASP A 419 -28.29 -68.60 -23.20
C ASP A 419 -29.65 -68.70 -22.47
N LEU A 420 -30.16 -67.59 -21.93
CA LEU A 420 -31.40 -67.54 -21.15
C LEU A 420 -32.62 -67.22 -22.02
N GLY A 421 -33.74 -67.89 -21.69
CA GLY A 421 -35.06 -67.55 -22.22
C GLY A 421 -35.54 -66.16 -21.76
N PHE A 422 -36.52 -65.60 -22.46
CA PHE A 422 -37.02 -64.23 -22.29
C PHE A 422 -37.27 -63.83 -20.83
N ASP A 423 -37.98 -64.66 -20.08
CA ASP A 423 -38.36 -64.40 -18.69
C ASP A 423 -37.13 -64.38 -17.76
N MET A 424 -36.22 -65.35 -17.95
CA MET A 424 -34.96 -65.41 -17.19
C MET A 424 -33.99 -64.26 -17.53
N ARG A 425 -34.01 -63.73 -18.77
CA ARG A 425 -33.29 -62.51 -19.14
C ARG A 425 -33.80 -61.31 -18.35
N LEU A 426 -35.13 -61.17 -18.21
CA LEU A 426 -35.76 -60.11 -17.43
C LEU A 426 -35.39 -60.23 -15.93
N GLU A 427 -35.41 -61.44 -15.35
CA GLU A 427 -34.97 -61.66 -13.97
C GLU A 427 -33.50 -61.29 -13.76
N ALA A 428 -32.60 -61.67 -14.68
CA ALA A 428 -31.18 -61.34 -14.61
C ALA A 428 -30.94 -59.82 -14.68
N VAL A 429 -31.67 -59.12 -15.56
CA VAL A 429 -31.70 -57.64 -15.66
C VAL A 429 -32.16 -57.00 -14.35
N LEU A 430 -33.25 -57.49 -13.76
CA LEU A 430 -33.79 -56.97 -12.48
C LEU A 430 -32.85 -57.22 -11.30
N ALA A 431 -32.28 -58.44 -11.20
CA ALA A 431 -31.31 -58.78 -10.16
C ALA A 431 -30.04 -57.91 -10.25
N ARG A 432 -29.56 -57.63 -11.47
CA ARG A 432 -28.43 -56.74 -11.72
C ARG A 432 -28.73 -55.29 -11.33
N ALA A 433 -29.91 -54.77 -11.69
CA ALA A 433 -30.34 -53.43 -11.30
C ALA A 433 -30.37 -53.28 -9.76
N GLN A 434 -30.99 -54.24 -9.06
CA GLN A 434 -30.99 -54.27 -7.59
C GLN A 434 -29.58 -54.35 -6.98
N GLN A 435 -28.65 -55.09 -7.60
CA GLN A 435 -27.26 -55.17 -7.15
C GLN A 435 -26.58 -53.80 -7.24
N LEU A 436 -26.74 -53.08 -8.36
CA LEU A 436 -26.14 -51.77 -8.58
C LEU A 436 -26.68 -50.75 -7.56
N THR A 437 -28.00 -50.67 -7.35
CA THR A 437 -28.60 -49.77 -6.35
C THR A 437 -28.11 -50.06 -4.93
N ARG A 438 -27.87 -51.34 -4.57
CA ARG A 438 -27.26 -51.70 -3.27
C ARG A 438 -25.81 -51.21 -3.17
N GLN A 439 -25.01 -51.36 -4.24
CA GLN A 439 -23.61 -50.92 -4.30
C GLN A 439 -23.47 -49.39 -4.22
N GLU A 440 -24.34 -48.66 -4.94
CA GLU A 440 -24.46 -47.20 -4.83
C GLU A 440 -24.85 -46.77 -3.41
N GLY A 441 -25.83 -47.44 -2.81
CA GLY A 441 -26.24 -47.20 -1.43
C GLY A 441 -25.10 -47.36 -0.42
N THR A 442 -24.29 -48.42 -0.54
CA THR A 442 -23.10 -48.59 0.30
C THR A 442 -22.04 -47.52 0.06
N ALA A 443 -21.75 -47.17 -1.19
CA ALA A 443 -20.77 -46.14 -1.52
C ALA A 443 -21.19 -44.74 -1.03
N VAL A 444 -22.48 -44.41 -1.09
CA VAL A 444 -23.04 -43.16 -0.54
C VAL A 444 -22.93 -43.12 0.98
N LEU A 445 -23.20 -44.23 1.68
CA LEU A 445 -23.02 -44.32 3.12
C LEU A 445 -21.55 -44.20 3.55
N GLU A 446 -20.64 -44.89 2.86
CA GLU A 446 -19.20 -44.77 3.08
C GLU A 446 -18.72 -43.33 2.88
N ASN A 447 -19.03 -42.72 1.74
CA ASN A 447 -18.71 -41.32 1.45
C ASN A 447 -19.28 -40.36 2.53
N ARG A 448 -20.50 -40.59 3.02
CA ARG A 448 -21.07 -39.81 4.13
C ARG A 448 -20.28 -39.96 5.42
N THR A 449 -19.83 -41.16 5.77
CA THR A 449 -18.97 -41.35 6.96
C THR A 449 -17.59 -40.71 6.79
N GLN A 450 -17.00 -40.78 5.59
CA GLN A 450 -15.74 -40.09 5.27
C GLN A 450 -15.89 -38.57 5.41
N VAL A 451 -16.95 -37.98 4.85
CA VAL A 451 -17.27 -36.54 4.99
C VAL A 451 -17.44 -36.14 6.45
N HIS A 452 -18.19 -36.89 7.26
CA HIS A 452 -18.33 -36.59 8.70
C HIS A 452 -17.00 -36.73 9.47
N ASN A 453 -16.15 -37.69 9.11
CA ASN A 453 -14.81 -37.83 9.69
C ASN A 453 -13.86 -36.69 9.28
N LEU A 454 -13.94 -36.20 8.04
CA LEU A 454 -13.21 -35.02 7.57
C LEU A 454 -13.71 -33.73 8.23
N GLN A 455 -15.03 -33.57 8.40
CA GLN A 455 -15.64 -32.47 9.14
C GLN A 455 -15.17 -32.44 10.62
N ARG A 456 -15.07 -33.61 11.28
CA ARG A 456 -14.52 -33.72 12.63
C ARG A 456 -13.05 -33.28 12.67
N LYS A 457 -12.20 -33.82 11.78
CA LYS A 457 -10.79 -33.43 11.66
C LYS A 457 -10.63 -31.93 11.38
N LEU A 458 -11.45 -31.34 10.52
CA LEU A 458 -11.43 -29.91 10.23
C LEU A 458 -11.78 -29.06 11.47
N LYS A 459 -12.79 -29.46 12.25
CA LYS A 459 -13.16 -28.81 13.51
C LYS A 459 -12.03 -28.87 14.54
N GLU A 460 -11.40 -30.03 14.69
CA GLU A 460 -10.23 -30.20 15.58
C GLU A 460 -9.05 -29.31 15.15
N GLN A 461 -8.73 -29.27 13.85
CA GLN A 461 -7.61 -28.45 13.36
C GLN A 461 -7.90 -26.96 13.48
N ARG A 462 -9.16 -26.51 13.29
CA ARG A 462 -9.56 -25.14 13.62
C ARG A 462 -9.32 -24.85 15.11
N GLN A 463 -9.86 -25.67 16.03
CA GLN A 463 -9.65 -25.48 17.47
C GLN A 463 -8.17 -25.47 17.89
N ARG A 464 -7.30 -26.26 17.21
CA ARG A 464 -5.84 -26.21 17.40
C ARG A 464 -5.19 -24.96 16.82
N SER A 465 -5.79 -24.32 15.81
CA SER A 465 -5.37 -23.02 15.27
C SER A 465 -5.78 -21.90 16.22
N ASP A 466 -7.06 -21.81 16.56
CA ASP A 466 -7.63 -20.79 17.47
C ASP A 466 -6.86 -20.75 18.81
N SER A 467 -6.49 -21.92 19.34
CA SER A 467 -5.68 -22.07 20.56
C SER A 467 -4.24 -21.56 20.42
N LYS A 468 -3.61 -21.71 19.25
CA LYS A 468 -2.27 -21.17 18.94
C LYS A 468 -2.31 -19.66 18.72
N GLU A 469 -3.36 -19.16 18.08
CA GLU A 469 -3.60 -17.72 17.85
C GLU A 469 -3.74 -16.99 19.20
N LEU A 470 -4.55 -17.51 20.13
CA LEU A 470 -4.64 -17.01 21.49
C LEU A 470 -3.28 -17.04 22.24
N HIS A 471 -2.47 -18.08 22.04
CA HIS A 471 -1.14 -18.15 22.64
C HIS A 471 -0.18 -17.11 22.05
N LEU A 472 -0.22 -16.88 20.73
CA LEU A 472 0.55 -15.83 20.06
C LEU A 472 0.15 -14.44 20.55
N GLU A 473 -1.16 -14.14 20.65
CA GLU A 473 -1.63 -12.88 21.25
C GLU A 473 -1.08 -12.65 22.67
N LEU A 474 -1.12 -13.68 23.52
CA LEU A 474 -0.62 -13.59 24.90
C LEU A 474 0.90 -13.38 24.95
N LEU A 475 1.66 -14.01 24.05
CA LEU A 475 3.09 -13.75 23.92
C LEU A 475 3.37 -12.33 23.40
N MET A 476 2.64 -11.85 22.39
CA MET A 476 2.80 -10.49 21.85
C MET A 476 2.50 -9.42 22.90
N ARG A 477 1.40 -9.57 23.67
CA ARG A 477 1.10 -8.69 24.81
C ARG A 477 2.23 -8.72 25.86
N LYS A 478 2.79 -9.91 26.16
CA LYS A 478 3.90 -10.06 27.12
C LYS A 478 5.20 -9.42 26.63
N VAL A 479 5.52 -9.52 25.33
CA VAL A 479 6.69 -8.86 24.72
C VAL A 479 6.54 -7.35 24.80
N SER A 480 5.41 -6.80 24.34
CA SER A 480 5.12 -5.36 24.39
C SER A 480 5.22 -4.79 25.82
N LEU A 481 4.70 -5.50 26.83
CA LEU A 481 4.82 -5.10 28.24
C LEU A 481 6.26 -5.17 28.80
N LEU A 482 7.13 -6.01 28.23
CA LEU A 482 8.55 -6.06 28.59
C LEU A 482 9.36 -4.97 27.88
N GLU A 483 9.01 -4.65 26.65
CA GLU A 483 9.57 -3.53 25.88
C GLU A 483 9.20 -2.19 26.51
N GLU A 484 7.93 -1.97 26.85
CA GLU A 484 7.47 -0.76 27.55
C GLU A 484 8.21 -0.56 28.89
N LYS A 485 8.43 -1.64 29.66
CA LYS A 485 9.22 -1.61 30.90
C LYS A 485 10.69 -1.30 30.65
N ARG A 486 11.31 -1.87 29.61
CA ARG A 486 12.69 -1.56 29.21
C ARG A 486 12.85 -0.10 28.81
N SER A 487 11.95 0.42 27.97
CA SER A 487 11.95 1.82 27.54
C SER A 487 11.76 2.79 28.72
N ARG A 488 10.83 2.51 29.64
CA ARG A 488 10.68 3.29 30.89
C ARG A 488 11.95 3.27 31.74
N SER A 489 12.62 2.11 31.85
CA SER A 489 13.87 2.00 32.61
C SER A 489 15.04 2.75 31.95
N ALA A 490 15.14 2.72 30.62
CA ALA A 490 16.17 3.45 29.87
C ALA A 490 15.99 4.97 30.01
N LEU A 491 14.76 5.47 29.82
CA LEU A 491 14.42 6.90 29.99
C LEU A 491 14.67 7.40 31.43
N ALA A 492 14.52 6.54 32.44
CA ALA A 492 14.86 6.88 33.82
C ALA A 492 16.37 7.08 34.01
N VAL A 493 17.20 6.16 33.48
CA VAL A 493 18.67 6.26 33.52
C VAL A 493 19.16 7.49 32.75
N GLU A 494 18.66 7.70 31.53
CA GLU A 494 19.01 8.88 30.71
C GLU A 494 18.68 10.20 31.42
N LYS A 495 17.51 10.27 32.08
CA LYS A 495 17.11 11.44 32.89
C LYS A 495 18.04 11.67 34.09
N ASP A 496 18.49 10.61 34.76
CA ASP A 496 19.41 10.73 35.90
C ASP A 496 20.83 11.10 35.45
N ASP A 497 21.31 10.60 34.32
CA ASP A 497 22.57 11.04 33.71
C ASP A 497 22.51 12.50 33.21
N ALA A 498 21.39 12.92 32.63
CA ALA A 498 21.12 14.33 32.34
C ALA A 498 21.12 15.18 33.63
N SER A 499 20.48 14.70 34.71
CA SER A 499 20.50 15.36 36.01
C SER A 499 21.93 15.48 36.58
N LEU A 500 22.75 14.43 36.45
CA LEU A 500 24.14 14.41 36.91
C LEU A 500 25.05 15.32 36.08
N THR A 501 24.86 15.38 34.76
CA THR A 501 25.61 16.30 33.88
C THR A 501 25.23 17.77 34.14
N CYS A 502 23.94 18.09 34.28
CA CYS A 502 23.50 19.42 34.73
C CYS A 502 24.12 19.81 36.09
N LYS A 503 24.12 18.90 37.09
CA LYS A 503 24.75 19.14 38.40
C LYS A 503 26.28 19.32 38.31
N LYS A 504 26.96 18.64 37.39
CA LYS A 504 28.41 18.83 37.11
C LYS A 504 28.67 20.20 36.46
N LEU A 505 27.83 20.61 35.50
CA LEU A 505 27.93 21.91 34.84
C LEU A 505 27.65 23.06 35.81
N GLN A 506 26.61 22.98 36.64
CA GLN A 506 26.31 23.98 37.66
C GLN A 506 27.51 24.19 38.59
N LYS A 507 28.09 23.10 39.14
CA LYS A 507 29.31 23.18 39.97
C LYS A 507 30.52 23.78 39.27
N ARG A 508 30.56 23.81 37.92
CA ARG A 508 31.59 24.51 37.15
C ARG A 508 31.26 26.00 36.99
N VAL A 509 29.99 26.35 36.78
CA VAL A 509 29.51 27.74 36.81
C VAL A 509 29.76 28.38 38.17
N ASP A 510 29.41 27.69 39.27
CA ASP A 510 29.61 28.17 40.64
C ASP A 510 31.09 28.50 40.93
N ARG A 511 32.01 27.64 40.47
CA ARG A 511 33.47 27.85 40.58
C ARG A 511 33.95 29.03 39.76
N LEU A 512 33.58 29.09 38.47
CA LEU A 512 33.95 30.21 37.60
C LEU A 512 33.38 31.54 38.11
N GLN A 513 32.20 31.54 38.73
CA GLN A 513 31.59 32.72 39.36
C GLN A 513 32.35 33.14 40.63
N ALA A 514 32.88 32.19 41.41
CA ALA A 514 33.75 32.47 42.55
C ALA A 514 35.11 33.03 42.09
N GLU A 515 35.76 32.42 41.10
CA GLU A 515 37.01 32.91 40.48
C GLU A 515 36.83 34.33 39.89
N LEU A 516 35.70 34.59 39.23
CA LEU A 516 35.36 35.91 38.70
C LEU A 516 35.11 36.93 39.83
N SER A 517 34.58 36.51 40.99
CA SER A 517 34.41 37.39 42.15
C SER A 517 35.73 37.76 42.82
N THR A 518 36.69 36.83 42.94
CA THR A 518 38.02 37.14 43.49
C THR A 518 38.85 38.00 42.55
N LEU A 519 38.76 37.77 41.22
CA LEU A 519 39.37 38.64 40.22
C LEU A 519 38.74 40.04 40.18
N ARG A 520 37.43 40.19 40.46
CA ARG A 520 36.81 41.51 40.67
C ARG A 520 37.35 42.19 41.92
N PHE A 521 37.49 41.46 43.04
CA PHE A 521 38.03 41.99 44.29
C PHE A 521 39.46 42.50 44.12
N SER A 522 40.36 41.70 43.53
CA SER A 522 41.75 42.14 43.28
C SER A 522 41.82 43.29 42.28
N ASN A 523 40.92 43.36 41.29
CA ASN A 523 40.83 44.52 40.40
C ASN A 523 40.39 45.81 41.14
N THR A 524 39.49 45.73 42.12
CA THR A 524 39.14 46.86 42.98
C THR A 524 40.26 47.24 43.95
N GLU A 525 40.99 46.25 44.49
CA GLU A 525 42.14 46.49 45.36
C GLU A 525 43.29 47.18 44.60
N LEU A 526 43.66 46.68 43.42
CA LEU A 526 44.68 47.31 42.56
C LEU A 526 44.29 48.74 42.15
N LYS A 527 43.00 49.03 41.96
CA LYS A 527 42.51 50.40 41.73
C LYS A 527 42.70 51.31 42.94
N ALA A 528 42.45 50.81 44.15
CA ALA A 528 42.69 51.56 45.39
C ALA A 528 44.19 51.78 45.66
N GLN A 529 45.04 50.77 45.38
CA GLN A 529 46.50 50.91 45.42
C GLN A 529 47.00 51.93 44.38
N LEU A 530 46.41 51.94 43.17
CA LEU A 530 46.72 52.93 42.13
C LEU A 530 46.35 54.36 42.57
N SER A 531 45.14 54.57 43.11
CA SER A 531 44.74 55.91 43.59
C SER A 531 45.60 56.38 44.75
N HIS A 532 45.93 55.51 45.70
CA HIS A 532 46.84 55.86 46.80
C HIS A 532 48.26 56.17 46.31
N THR A 533 48.76 55.43 45.31
CA THR A 533 50.04 55.76 44.64
C THR A 533 49.98 57.13 43.95
N HIS A 534 48.82 57.50 43.41
CA HIS A 534 48.59 58.82 42.81
C HIS A 534 48.58 59.95 43.85
N GLU A 535 47.96 59.73 45.03
CA GLU A 535 48.02 60.65 46.18
C GLU A 535 49.44 60.84 46.69
N LEU A 536 50.20 59.75 46.83
CA LEU A 536 51.61 59.79 47.25
C LEU A 536 52.45 60.56 46.22
N LYS A 537 52.22 60.37 44.92
CA LYS A 537 52.89 61.14 43.86
C LYS A 537 52.57 62.63 43.95
N ILE A 538 51.32 63.02 44.25
CA ILE A 538 50.94 64.42 44.47
C ILE A 538 51.71 64.99 45.67
N LYS A 539 51.71 64.29 46.82
CA LYS A 539 52.45 64.72 48.02
C LYS A 539 53.97 64.87 47.79
N VAL A 540 54.57 63.98 46.99
CA VAL A 540 55.99 64.10 46.59
C VAL A 540 56.22 65.31 45.67
N MET A 541 55.28 65.64 44.79
CA MET A 541 55.36 66.86 43.97
C MET A 541 55.21 68.13 44.82
N GLU A 542 54.29 68.16 45.78
CA GLU A 542 54.13 69.26 46.76
C GLU A 542 55.41 69.44 47.59
N GLN A 543 55.97 68.34 48.12
CA GLN A 543 57.24 68.37 48.85
C GLN A 543 58.39 68.91 47.99
N ASN A 544 58.53 68.43 46.76
CA ASN A 544 59.55 68.93 45.83
C ASN A 544 59.40 70.43 45.54
N GLN A 545 58.16 70.95 45.40
CA GLN A 545 57.93 72.40 45.27
C GLN A 545 58.41 73.15 46.50
N THR A 546 58.09 72.70 47.72
CA THR A 546 58.59 73.35 48.94
C THR A 546 60.11 73.30 49.09
N ILE A 547 60.77 72.23 48.61
CA ILE A 547 62.24 72.11 48.56
C ILE A 547 62.82 73.08 47.51
N GLU A 548 62.15 73.28 46.38
CA GLU A 548 62.56 74.26 45.38
C GLU A 548 62.42 75.70 45.89
N GLU A 549 61.37 76.02 46.64
CA GLU A 549 61.21 77.31 47.33
C GLU A 549 62.27 77.52 48.43
N GLN A 550 62.52 76.50 49.24
CA GLN A 550 63.55 76.54 50.29
C GLN A 550 64.95 76.73 49.69
N SER A 551 65.30 76.03 48.60
CA SER A 551 66.60 76.19 47.93
C SER A 551 66.73 77.57 47.24
N LYS A 552 65.67 78.10 46.63
CA LYS A 552 65.60 79.49 46.16
C LYS A 552 65.82 80.50 47.30
N ASN A 553 65.34 80.21 48.51
CA ASN A 553 65.53 81.06 49.69
C ASN A 553 66.94 80.90 50.31
N LEU A 554 67.51 79.70 50.33
CA LEU A 554 68.90 79.45 50.71
C LEU A 554 69.87 80.19 49.78
N SER A 555 69.65 80.16 48.45
CA SER A 555 70.49 80.94 47.51
C SER A 555 70.43 82.46 47.75
N LYS A 556 69.28 83.00 48.21
CA LYS A 556 69.18 84.41 48.62
C LYS A 556 69.96 84.68 49.91
N LEU A 557 69.87 83.78 50.90
CA LEU A 557 70.62 83.86 52.16
C LEU A 557 72.13 83.77 51.92
N GLU A 558 72.59 82.84 51.11
CA GLU A 558 73.99 82.65 50.73
C GLU A 558 74.56 83.89 50.00
N LYS A 559 73.82 84.43 49.01
CA LYS A 559 74.17 85.69 48.34
C LYS A 559 74.17 86.91 49.27
N ASN A 560 73.49 86.85 50.41
CA ASN A 560 73.58 87.88 51.46
C ASN A 560 74.73 87.60 52.43
N ASN A 561 75.01 86.33 52.75
CA ASN A 561 76.14 85.92 53.59
C ASN A 561 77.48 86.35 52.97
N VAL A 562 77.69 86.09 51.67
CA VAL A 562 78.89 86.54 50.94
C VAL A 562 79.04 88.08 50.99
N LYS A 563 77.94 88.83 50.92
CA LYS A 563 77.96 90.30 51.05
C LYS A 563 78.32 90.76 52.47
N THR A 564 77.90 90.03 53.52
CA THR A 564 78.31 90.33 54.90
C THR A 564 79.74 89.89 55.19
N GLU A 565 80.19 88.78 54.62
CA GLU A 565 81.56 88.28 54.74
C GLU A 565 82.57 89.23 54.06
N MET A 566 82.24 89.75 52.88
CA MET A 566 83.02 90.83 52.24
C MET A 566 83.13 92.08 53.12
N LYS A 567 82.05 92.50 53.81
CA LYS A 567 82.11 93.62 54.76
C LYS A 567 83.01 93.32 55.95
N VAL A 568 82.90 92.12 56.52
CA VAL A 568 83.73 91.67 57.66
C VAL A 568 85.21 91.58 57.28
N SER A 569 85.54 91.09 56.08
CA SER A 569 86.94 91.01 55.62
C SER A 569 87.55 92.40 55.35
N THR A 570 86.77 93.35 54.81
CA THR A 570 87.19 94.77 54.70
C THR A 570 87.49 95.36 56.10
N MET A 571 86.54 95.27 57.04
CA MET A 571 86.74 95.78 58.41
C MET A 571 87.93 95.13 59.13
N ARG A 572 88.18 93.83 58.89
CA ARG A 572 89.33 93.10 59.45
C ARG A 572 90.67 93.59 58.90
N SER A 573 90.73 93.97 57.62
CA SER A 573 91.93 94.57 57.01
C SER A 573 92.26 95.93 57.64
N ASP A 574 91.27 96.78 57.84
CA ASP A 574 91.48 98.10 58.44
C ASP A 574 91.88 98.02 59.92
N LEU A 575 91.34 97.05 60.67
CA LEU A 575 91.74 96.79 62.04
C LEU A 575 93.21 96.30 62.15
N GLN A 576 93.70 95.51 61.19
CA GLN A 576 95.13 95.15 61.11
C GLN A 576 96.04 96.37 60.86
N LYS A 577 95.64 97.31 59.97
CA LYS A 577 96.38 98.56 59.71
C LYS A 577 96.43 99.50 60.93
N LEU A 578 95.47 99.36 61.84
CA LEU A 578 95.42 100.06 63.13
C LEU A 578 96.34 99.37 64.17
N GLN A 579 96.30 98.04 64.24
CA GLN A 579 97.14 97.25 65.14
C GLN A 579 98.64 97.36 64.82
N LEU A 580 99.03 97.56 63.55
CA LEU A 580 100.43 97.72 63.17
C LEU A 580 101.05 99.00 63.75
N ARG A 581 100.38 100.15 63.55
CA ARG A 581 100.86 101.46 64.03
C ARG A 581 101.04 101.51 65.54
N ALA A 582 100.09 100.95 66.30
CA ALA A 582 100.18 100.85 67.75
C ALA A 582 101.39 100.03 68.24
N ARG A 583 101.92 99.09 67.44
CA ARG A 583 103.16 98.35 67.76
C ARG A 583 104.41 99.17 67.49
N GLU A 584 104.42 99.98 66.45
CA GLU A 584 105.57 100.83 66.09
C GLU A 584 105.81 101.91 67.15
N GLU A 585 104.74 102.59 67.58
CA GLU A 585 104.75 103.55 68.68
C GLU A 585 105.27 102.92 69.99
N SER A 586 104.80 101.71 70.33
CA SER A 586 105.23 100.97 71.52
C SER A 586 106.69 100.51 71.48
N GLN A 587 107.31 100.36 70.30
CA GLN A 587 108.74 100.06 70.20
C GLN A 587 109.61 101.31 70.35
N GLN A 588 109.07 102.50 70.06
CA GLN A 588 109.82 103.76 70.17
C GLN A 588 109.98 104.19 71.63
N THR A 589 108.94 104.03 72.46
CA THR A 589 109.01 104.30 73.91
C THR A 589 109.96 103.36 74.64
N GLN A 590 109.98 102.07 74.29
CA GLN A 590 110.86 101.07 74.92
C GLN A 590 112.36 101.38 74.75
N ARG A 591 112.75 102.04 73.65
CA ARG A 591 114.16 102.43 73.39
C ARG A 591 114.63 103.56 74.31
N LEU A 592 113.76 104.52 74.62
CA LEU A 592 114.04 105.64 75.52
C LEU A 592 114.22 105.22 76.98
N LEU A 593 113.47 104.20 77.42
CA LEU A 593 113.57 103.67 78.79
C LEU A 593 114.95 103.03 79.05
N ASN A 594 115.49 102.31 78.07
CA ASN A 594 116.76 101.60 78.20
C ASN A 594 117.96 102.55 78.34
N THR A 595 117.97 103.70 77.65
CA THR A 595 119.05 104.70 77.75
C THR A 595 119.05 105.48 79.07
N GLN A 596 117.92 105.60 79.76
CA GLN A 596 117.88 106.22 81.09
C GLN A 596 118.41 105.29 82.19
N SER A 597 118.25 103.96 82.02
CA SER A 597 118.65 102.97 83.01
C SER A 597 120.17 102.93 83.26
N SER A 598 120.99 103.04 82.21
CA SER A 598 122.46 102.96 82.32
C SER A 598 123.10 104.14 83.07
N ALA A 599 122.51 105.33 82.99
CA ALA A 599 123.03 106.52 83.70
C ALA A 599 122.88 106.41 85.23
N ILE A 600 121.85 105.70 85.70
CA ILE A 600 121.60 105.52 87.14
C ILE A 600 122.65 104.58 87.76
N THR A 601 123.09 103.56 87.02
CA THR A 601 124.08 102.58 87.51
C THR A 601 125.49 103.15 87.70
N GLU A 602 125.87 104.20 86.97
CA GLU A 602 127.18 104.85 87.15
C GLU A 602 127.19 105.76 88.40
N LEU A 603 126.11 106.49 88.65
CA LEU A 603 125.97 107.36 89.83
C LEU A 603 126.01 106.57 91.15
N ALA A 604 125.42 105.37 91.18
CA ALA A 604 125.47 104.50 92.36
C ALA A 604 126.88 103.97 92.69
N HIS A 605 127.85 104.05 91.76
CA HIS A 605 129.21 103.58 91.99
C HIS A 605 130.11 104.64 92.65
N THR A 606 129.89 105.93 92.34
CA THR A 606 130.69 107.04 92.87
C THR A 606 130.32 107.40 94.31
N GLU A 607 129.03 107.32 94.66
CA GLU A 607 128.52 107.58 96.02
C GLU A 607 129.20 106.69 97.07
N LYS A 608 129.40 105.41 96.76
CA LYS A 608 130.04 104.45 97.67
C LYS A 608 131.49 104.80 98.00
N GLN A 609 132.27 105.23 97.01
CA GLN A 609 133.70 105.56 97.20
C GLN A 609 133.92 106.77 98.11
N LEU A 610 132.98 107.74 98.11
CA LEU A 610 133.03 108.91 98.99
C LEU A 610 132.73 108.56 100.46
N LEU A 611 131.87 107.56 100.70
CA LEU A 611 131.52 107.10 102.05
C LEU A 611 132.70 106.39 102.75
N ASP A 612 133.44 105.57 102.01
CA ASP A 612 134.64 104.89 102.49
C ASP A 612 135.75 105.90 102.84
N PHE A 613 135.95 106.93 102.01
CA PHE A 613 136.94 108.00 102.26
C PHE A 613 136.63 108.81 103.53
N HIS A 614 135.37 109.21 103.74
CA HIS A 614 134.94 109.94 104.95
C HIS A 614 135.25 109.15 106.23
N THR A 615 135.08 107.83 106.19
CA THR A 615 135.30 106.95 107.35
C THR A 615 136.77 106.91 107.78
N VAL A 616 137.71 106.83 106.84
CA VAL A 616 139.16 106.82 107.12
C VAL A 616 139.65 108.15 107.70
N VAL A 617 139.12 109.29 107.20
CA VAL A 617 139.50 110.62 107.70
C VAL A 617 139.09 110.81 109.17
N CYS A 618 137.93 110.26 109.58
CA CYS A 618 137.50 110.32 110.99
C CYS A 618 138.45 109.56 111.92
N GLN A 619 138.89 108.37 111.52
CA GLN A 619 139.83 107.54 112.31
C GLN A 619 141.19 108.23 112.51
N MET A 620 141.71 108.92 111.50
CA MET A 620 143.01 109.63 111.61
C MET A 620 142.95 110.92 112.44
N LEU A 621 141.77 111.37 112.88
CA LEU A 621 141.59 112.60 113.68
C LEU A 621 141.32 112.34 115.17
N GLY A 622 141.39 111.08 115.63
CA GLY A 622 141.35 110.72 117.06
C GLY A 622 139.99 110.97 117.72
N VAL A 623 138.89 110.71 117.00
CA VAL A 623 137.51 110.85 117.51
C VAL A 623 136.71 109.57 117.23
N ASP A 624 136.80 108.60 118.15
CA ASP A 624 136.07 107.34 118.04
C ASP A 624 134.62 107.51 118.52
N GLY A 625 133.70 107.73 117.56
CA GLY A 625 132.27 107.89 117.82
C GLY A 625 131.40 107.37 116.68
N ALA A 626 130.40 106.56 117.01
CA ALA A 626 129.48 105.98 116.03
C ALA A 626 128.37 106.98 115.63
N GLY A 627 128.64 107.76 114.58
CA GLY A 627 127.65 108.57 113.88
C GLY A 627 127.69 110.08 114.18
N CYS A 628 127.45 110.87 113.12
CA CYS A 628 127.27 112.32 113.11
C CYS A 628 128.45 113.19 113.60
N ILE A 629 129.35 113.53 112.67
CA ILE A 629 130.15 114.77 112.72
C ILE A 629 129.87 115.53 111.41
N PRO A 630 129.48 116.82 111.43
CA PRO A 630 129.33 117.60 110.20
C PRO A 630 130.69 117.86 109.52
N ASN A 631 130.74 117.72 108.19
CA ASN A 631 131.94 117.93 107.35
C ASN A 631 132.73 119.21 107.68
N ASN A 632 132.00 120.28 108.04
CA ASN A 632 132.52 121.60 108.40
C ASN A 632 133.56 121.54 109.54
N GLU A 633 133.32 120.67 110.54
CA GLU A 633 134.14 120.58 111.74
C GLU A 633 135.34 119.63 111.54
N VAL A 634 135.18 118.62 110.66
CA VAL A 634 136.28 117.81 110.12
C VAL A 634 137.23 118.69 109.32
N LEU A 635 136.69 119.56 108.45
CA LEU A 635 137.45 120.55 107.69
C LEU A 635 138.22 121.51 108.61
N ARG A 636 137.60 122.07 109.66
CA ARG A 636 138.32 122.91 110.66
C ARG A 636 139.48 122.19 111.33
N ARG A 637 139.29 120.93 111.73
CA ARG A 637 140.35 120.15 112.40
C ARG A 637 141.50 119.82 111.44
N LEU A 638 141.19 119.57 110.16
CA LEU A 638 142.18 119.51 109.10
C LEU A 638 142.84 120.88 108.86
N GLU A 639 142.13 122.01 108.96
CA GLU A 639 142.67 123.36 108.85
C GLU A 639 143.70 123.70 109.94
N VAL A 640 143.51 123.19 111.17
CA VAL A 640 144.51 123.32 112.24
C VAL A 640 145.73 122.40 112.01
N LEU A 641 145.57 121.29 111.29
CA LEU A 641 146.67 120.43 110.83
C LEU A 641 147.39 120.96 109.57
N ILE A 642 146.70 121.73 108.72
CA ILE A 642 147.21 122.22 107.42
C ILE A 642 148.47 123.08 107.54
N GLN A 643 148.67 123.78 108.67
CA GLN A 643 149.87 124.60 108.90
C GLN A 643 151.13 123.78 109.22
N SER A 644 151.02 122.50 109.60
CA SER A 644 152.13 121.73 110.20
C SER A 644 153.03 121.00 109.21
N CYS A 645 152.53 120.60 108.04
CA CYS A 645 153.30 119.89 107.00
C CYS A 645 153.54 120.75 105.75
N ARG A 646 154.21 121.89 105.95
CA ARG A 646 154.78 122.67 104.84
C ARG A 646 155.85 121.85 104.10
N CYS A 647 155.89 122.02 102.77
CA CYS A 647 157.00 121.66 101.88
C CYS A 647 157.42 120.17 101.84
N HIS A 648 156.97 119.44 100.81
CA HIS A 648 157.83 118.82 99.78
C HIS A 648 157.00 118.08 98.70
N ARG A 649 157.51 118.08 97.44
CA ARG A 649 156.93 117.48 96.19
C ARG A 649 155.60 118.10 95.72
N VAL A 650 155.46 118.80 94.58
CA VAL A 650 156.21 118.97 93.30
C VAL A 650 155.86 117.99 92.15
N ALA A 651 155.08 118.53 91.20
CA ALA A 651 155.05 118.32 89.74
C ALA A 651 154.48 117.04 89.07
N HIS A 652 154.10 117.21 87.79
CA HIS A 652 153.79 116.23 86.72
C HIS A 652 152.49 115.40 86.86
N LEU A 653 151.68 115.10 85.83
CA LEU A 653 151.48 115.56 84.43
C LEU A 653 149.94 115.72 84.19
N HIS A 654 149.34 116.46 83.24
CA HIS A 654 149.71 117.02 81.93
C HIS A 654 149.47 116.09 80.70
N HIS A 655 148.21 115.97 80.24
CA HIS A 655 147.77 115.76 78.82
C HIS A 655 146.24 116.02 78.71
N GLN A 656 145.77 116.91 77.82
CA GLN A 656 145.21 116.67 76.47
C GLN A 656 143.76 116.11 76.41
N HIS A 657 142.88 116.46 75.45
CA HIS A 657 142.75 117.66 74.57
C HIS A 657 141.39 117.65 73.84
N HIS A 658 141.01 118.77 73.19
CA HIS A 658 139.93 118.95 72.19
C HIS A 658 138.46 118.87 72.64
N MET A 659 137.51 119.57 71.99
CA MET A 659 137.52 120.92 71.36
C MET A 659 136.05 121.37 71.15
N TRP A 660 135.84 122.68 71.05
CA TRP A 660 134.57 123.35 70.71
C TRP A 660 134.37 123.38 69.18
N GLU A 661 133.12 123.40 68.65
CA GLU A 661 132.65 124.29 67.55
C GLU A 661 131.39 123.84 66.74
N SER A 662 130.63 124.87 66.33
CA SER A 662 129.88 125.08 65.06
C SER A 662 128.73 124.15 64.55
N PRO A 663 127.80 124.69 63.73
CA PRO A 663 126.71 123.96 63.04
C PRO A 663 127.02 123.69 61.53
N VAL A 664 126.14 122.98 60.80
CA VAL A 664 125.77 123.18 59.35
C VAL A 664 124.73 122.12 58.86
N SER A 665 124.23 122.28 57.64
CA SER A 665 123.28 121.43 56.86
C SER A 665 123.94 120.15 56.26
N CYS A 666 123.43 119.36 55.27
CA CYS A 666 122.42 119.53 54.20
C CYS A 666 122.09 118.17 53.49
N ILE A 667 121.19 118.17 52.48
CA ILE A 667 121.15 117.26 51.28
C ILE A 667 120.70 115.77 51.54
N ASP A 668 119.97 115.02 50.68
CA ASP A 668 119.60 115.14 49.24
C ASP A 668 118.20 114.54 48.83
N ALA A 669 117.84 114.73 47.54
CA ALA A 669 116.98 113.96 46.58
C ALA A 669 116.18 112.69 47.01
N ALA A 670 114.99 112.33 46.45
CA ALA A 670 114.06 112.88 45.41
C ALA A 670 112.66 112.16 45.54
N HIS A 671 111.76 111.85 44.58
CA HIS A 671 111.66 111.85 43.08
C HIS A 671 110.17 111.74 42.60
N LEU A 672 109.90 111.66 41.28
CA LEU A 672 108.61 111.49 40.55
C LEU A 672 108.74 110.42 39.43
N PRO A 673 107.74 110.01 38.58
CA PRO A 673 106.31 110.38 38.38
C PRO A 673 105.36 109.13 38.57
N GLY A 674 104.14 108.92 38.03
CA GLY A 674 103.11 109.70 37.28
C GLY A 674 102.30 108.85 36.24
N SER A 675 101.20 109.39 35.65
CA SER A 675 100.28 108.79 34.63
C SER A 675 99.33 107.66 35.12
N SER A 676 98.14 107.39 34.53
CA SER A 676 97.38 108.06 33.44
C SER A 676 95.86 107.74 33.40
N ASN A 677 95.15 108.35 32.44
CA ASN A 677 93.72 108.16 32.06
C ASN A 677 93.41 106.74 31.47
N ALA A 678 92.20 106.32 31.07
CA ALA A 678 90.93 107.02 30.77
C ALA A 678 89.68 106.11 30.90
N ALA A 679 88.49 106.66 30.66
CA ALA A 679 87.22 105.93 30.51
C ALA A 679 87.00 105.38 29.08
N CYS A 680 86.02 104.49 28.91
CA CYS A 680 85.31 104.31 27.63
C CYS A 680 83.90 103.74 27.87
N GLU A 681 82.96 103.99 26.94
CA GLU A 681 81.54 103.62 27.03
C GLU A 681 81.23 102.31 26.28
N GLY A 682 80.03 101.75 26.48
CA GLY A 682 79.56 100.58 25.73
C GLY A 682 78.08 100.24 25.98
N GLN A 683 77.20 100.64 25.06
CA GLN A 683 75.77 100.27 25.05
C GLN A 683 75.50 99.12 24.05
N GLY A 684 74.43 98.35 24.29
CA GLY A 684 73.92 97.29 23.39
C GLY A 684 73.10 96.25 24.17
N SER A 685 71.77 96.35 24.17
CA SER A 685 70.85 95.71 23.20
C SER A 685 70.97 94.17 23.20
N GLN A 686 70.10 93.36 23.82
CA GLN A 686 68.62 93.27 23.83
C GLN A 686 68.06 92.51 22.60
N ARG A 687 67.11 91.59 22.89
CA ARG A 687 66.39 90.62 22.01
C ARG A 687 67.16 89.37 21.58
N ALA A 688 66.50 88.26 21.19
CA ALA A 688 65.22 87.62 21.59
C ALA A 688 65.05 86.29 20.80
N ASN A 689 64.04 85.46 21.15
CA ASN A 689 63.45 84.37 20.35
C ASN A 689 64.37 83.15 20.06
N ASP A 690 63.91 81.93 19.73
CA ASP A 690 62.61 81.23 19.92
C ASP A 690 62.84 79.69 19.86
N ASP A 691 61.85 78.92 20.33
CA ASP A 691 61.45 77.54 19.97
C ASP A 691 62.42 76.57 19.25
N LEU A 692 62.76 75.46 19.93
CA LEU A 692 62.29 74.10 19.56
C LEU A 692 62.48 73.06 20.70
#